data_AF-A0A7C4QVB8-F1
#
_entry.id   AF-A0A7C4QVB8-F1
#
_cell.length_a   1.000
_cell.length_b   1.000
_cell.length_c   1.000
_cell.angle_alpha   90.00
_cell.angle_beta   90.00
_cell.angle_gamma   90.00
#
_symmetry.space_group_name_H-M   'P 1'
#
loop_
_entity.id
_entity.type
_entity.pdbx_description
1 polymer ?
#
loop_
_entity_poly.entity_id
_entity_poly.type
_entity_poly.pdbx_seq_one_letter_code
_entity_poly.pdbx_strand_id
1 'polypeptide(L)'
;MKQWGFLHRLAALLAVMWHCPNHAAAPAPQPQLLAEWNFDHANDFQGWVANGHISGPQVKGGLLTGRATGADPILELKTLLNLSASPWQIIELRLKADRDGQAQIFWSNTSQGRFGGFSGKKTTDFNVVGDGQWRTYRLFPFWHSEGKIVRLRLDLFDGAEFALDYLRVIELPARPEQRDGDFDFTQNRRDWLGTGVLALKPTRGGLAVSGAAPGDFLLSPPVQINAEERSYAHIALSATRGKEGRFYFATENSAGLHSLGFPIIADGRMRHYNVDLLPAKDWRGKIVALGLSPTDAPGGEAVVQTVAVAAEPQGPAAIKVVCFSPEDAAARAGRSLRLSALIANTGGETASNLQAKLSLPAGVKLQNPGHPAGLRSTLEPGGEMRLVWMVQSAHPVESRANLALEGAGLEAAIATTKLHIHESPALPRASYVPEPKPVRGGYEVGVYYFPGWHNASRWQPIQNFPERKPVLGWYQEGLPEVADWHIKWAVEHGITFFAYDWYWSQGARQLEHALHDGYLKARYRSLLKFCLLWANHNPPKTHSLEDSVNVVRYWITNYFQRPEYYRIDGKPVVIVFSTHNLLSDLGAEGVRQSFAAMREECRKAGLPGMYLLACVHQASQAADQGYDGITCYNWASLGLTGGEKRGPYSTLIDGYRRQWENLLATSPLPLMLPISGGWDSRPWHGEANLIRHDRTPALFRRHLQDARDLLERQAKGTNLLKAILIEAWNEWGEGSYIEPHLEYGFGYLDAVREVFGGQRGDHLDLAPVDVGLGPYDIPPPPPPRTAWEFIHDAEGWENTMHLSQLTARDGQLSGITTGNDPAFFGPAIQAPSAQFGAVHIRMRLTPPPGGDGTDTAQLFWRTKRWPENESSSLRFTVMADGQWHDYELPVRENRRWTGVITGLRLDPAARPNLKVEIDRIFLKANSAP
;
A
#
# COMPACT_ATOMS: atom_id res chain seq x y z
N MET A 1 -92.64 25.22 -2.25
CA MET A 1 -92.99 25.80 -3.57
C MET A 1 -91.69 26.00 -4.35
N LYS A 2 -91.56 25.29 -5.49
CA LYS A 2 -90.64 25.50 -6.63
C LYS A 2 -89.11 25.72 -6.39
N GLN A 3 -88.35 24.69 -6.78
CA GLN A 3 -87.33 24.66 -7.86
C GLN A 3 -85.84 25.08 -7.62
N TRP A 4 -84.95 24.11 -7.98
CA TRP A 4 -83.51 24.12 -8.40
C TRP A 4 -82.44 24.29 -7.30
N GLY A 5 -81.32 23.55 -7.25
CA GLY A 5 -80.79 22.46 -8.08
C GLY A 5 -79.44 21.91 -7.55
N PHE A 6 -79.28 20.58 -7.65
CA PHE A 6 -78.08 19.76 -7.87
C PHE A 6 -76.78 19.99 -7.05
N LEU A 7 -76.41 19.02 -6.20
CA LEU A 7 -75.66 17.80 -6.58
C LEU A 7 -75.34 16.96 -5.32
N HIS A 8 -75.90 15.74 -5.20
CA HIS A 8 -75.27 14.59 -4.52
C HIS A 8 -76.04 13.28 -4.75
N ARG A 9 -75.30 12.27 -5.24
CA ARG A 9 -75.38 10.81 -4.94
C ARG A 9 -76.43 9.88 -5.59
N LEU A 10 -75.86 8.87 -6.30
CA LEU A 10 -75.89 7.41 -6.06
C LEU A 10 -76.50 6.49 -7.16
N ALA A 11 -75.69 5.49 -7.54
CA ALA A 11 -76.01 4.07 -7.80
C ALA A 11 -76.55 3.55 -9.17
N ALA A 12 -75.77 2.60 -9.72
CA ALA A 12 -76.15 1.24 -10.15
C ALA A 12 -76.57 0.90 -11.62
N LEU A 13 -75.73 0.04 -12.23
CA LEU A 13 -75.96 -1.18 -13.05
C LEU A 13 -76.03 -1.18 -14.61
N LEU A 14 -75.38 -2.24 -15.13
CA LEU A 14 -75.33 -2.91 -16.47
C LEU A 14 -74.38 -2.32 -17.56
N ALA A 15 -73.20 -2.88 -17.92
CA ALA A 15 -72.77 -4.25 -18.40
C ALA A 15 -73.07 -4.46 -19.91
N VAL A 16 -72.21 -4.96 -20.84
CA VAL A 16 -71.08 -5.92 -20.77
C VAL A 16 -70.33 -6.01 -22.16
N MET A 17 -69.11 -6.62 -22.14
CA MET A 17 -68.19 -7.13 -23.23
C MET A 17 -67.05 -6.22 -23.74
N TRP A 18 -65.75 -6.58 -23.75
CA TRP A 18 -65.03 -7.86 -23.55
C TRP A 18 -63.55 -7.69 -23.07
N HIS A 19 -63.16 -8.53 -22.10
CA HIS A 19 -61.89 -9.22 -21.81
C HIS A 19 -60.50 -8.60 -22.09
N CYS A 20 -59.77 -8.35 -21.00
CA CYS A 20 -58.38 -8.80 -20.83
C CYS A 20 -58.21 -9.28 -19.37
N PRO A 21 -57.56 -10.44 -19.09
CA PRO A 21 -57.60 -11.05 -17.77
C PRO A 21 -56.67 -10.33 -16.78
N ASN A 22 -57.22 -10.00 -15.61
CA ASN A 22 -56.48 -9.64 -14.41
C ASN A 22 -55.43 -10.72 -14.10
N HIS A 23 -54.15 -10.42 -14.32
CA HIS A 23 -53.11 -11.00 -13.48
C HIS A 23 -53.16 -10.24 -12.15
N ALA A 24 -53.69 -10.88 -11.11
CA ALA A 24 -53.39 -10.45 -9.75
C ALA A 24 -51.85 -10.44 -9.61
N ALA A 25 -51.27 -9.27 -9.34
CA ALA A 25 -49.86 -9.20 -8.99
C ALA A 25 -49.65 -10.12 -7.78
N ALA A 26 -48.79 -11.12 -7.93
CA ALA A 26 -48.42 -12.00 -6.84
C ALA A 26 -47.91 -11.15 -5.65
N PRO A 27 -48.23 -11.50 -4.39
CA PRO A 27 -47.68 -10.79 -3.24
C PRO A 27 -46.15 -10.78 -3.35
N ALA A 28 -45.54 -9.61 -3.13
CA ALA A 28 -44.09 -9.48 -3.14
C ALA A 28 -43.50 -10.51 -2.17
N PRO A 29 -42.45 -11.26 -2.58
CA PRO A 29 -41.83 -12.26 -1.71
C PRO A 29 -41.40 -11.59 -0.39
N GLN A 30 -41.76 -12.22 0.72
CA GLN A 30 -41.45 -11.73 2.07
C GLN A 30 -40.13 -12.32 2.57
N PRO A 31 -39.37 -11.60 3.41
CA PRO A 31 -38.21 -12.17 4.08
C PRO A 31 -38.60 -13.42 4.89
N GLN A 32 -37.78 -14.46 4.84
CA GLN A 32 -38.01 -15.72 5.56
C GLN A 32 -37.09 -15.80 6.79
N LEU A 33 -37.67 -15.97 7.98
CA LEU A 33 -36.92 -16.24 9.20
C LEU A 33 -36.37 -17.67 9.16
N LEU A 34 -35.05 -17.83 9.27
CA LEU A 34 -34.37 -19.14 9.25
C LEU A 34 -33.98 -19.63 10.65
N ALA A 35 -33.60 -18.71 11.53
CA ALA A 35 -33.29 -18.97 12.93
C ALA A 35 -33.51 -17.69 13.76
N GLU A 36 -33.93 -17.83 15.01
CA GLU A 36 -34.13 -16.73 15.94
C GLU A 36 -33.78 -17.14 17.37
N TRP A 37 -33.14 -16.21 18.08
CA TRP A 37 -32.88 -16.25 19.51
C TRP A 37 -33.40 -14.95 20.10
N ASN A 38 -34.45 -15.04 20.92
CA ASN A 38 -35.21 -13.90 21.46
C ASN A 38 -35.22 -13.86 23.00
N PHE A 39 -34.56 -14.83 23.65
CA PHE A 39 -34.35 -14.87 25.11
C PHE A 39 -35.63 -14.69 25.95
N ASP A 40 -36.75 -15.19 25.43
CA ASP A 40 -38.11 -14.98 25.95
C ASP A 40 -38.41 -15.73 27.26
N HIS A 41 -37.60 -16.73 27.61
CA HIS A 41 -37.73 -17.50 28.86
C HIS A 41 -36.59 -17.18 29.84
N ALA A 42 -36.93 -16.84 31.08
CA ALA A 42 -35.95 -16.49 32.11
C ALA A 42 -34.97 -17.64 32.37
N ASN A 43 -33.67 -17.31 32.44
CA ASN A 43 -32.55 -18.24 32.56
C ASN A 43 -32.34 -19.22 31.37
N ASP A 44 -33.09 -19.09 30.28
CA ASP A 44 -32.83 -19.84 29.06
C ASP A 44 -31.98 -19.00 28.08
N PHE A 45 -30.71 -19.38 27.94
CA PHE A 45 -29.79 -18.73 27.01
C PHE A 45 -29.94 -19.22 25.57
N GLN A 46 -30.87 -20.14 25.29
CA GLN A 46 -31.18 -20.68 23.96
C GLN A 46 -29.93 -21.19 23.22
N GLY A 47 -28.99 -21.77 23.98
CA GLY A 47 -27.73 -22.34 23.48
C GLY A 47 -26.53 -21.38 23.44
N TRP A 48 -26.71 -20.09 23.74
CA TRP A 48 -25.60 -19.13 23.85
C TRP A 48 -24.86 -19.29 25.18
N VAL A 49 -23.54 -19.32 25.12
CA VAL A 49 -22.68 -19.46 26.30
C VAL A 49 -21.62 -18.37 26.29
N ALA A 50 -21.56 -17.63 27.39
CA ALA A 50 -20.57 -16.60 27.61
C ALA A 50 -19.23 -17.19 28.04
N ASN A 51 -18.11 -16.63 27.58
CA ASN A 51 -16.78 -17.00 28.06
C ASN A 51 -16.42 -16.30 29.38
N GLY A 52 -15.18 -16.48 29.85
CA GLY A 52 -14.69 -15.86 31.08
C GLY A 52 -14.55 -14.33 31.03
N HIS A 53 -14.83 -13.70 29.90
CA HIS A 53 -14.72 -12.26 29.69
C HIS A 53 -16.08 -11.56 29.62
N ILE A 54 -17.15 -12.22 30.04
CA ILE A 54 -18.45 -11.60 30.26
C ILE A 54 -18.88 -11.90 31.69
N SER A 55 -18.91 -10.84 32.50
CA SER A 55 -19.31 -10.90 33.90
C SER A 55 -20.83 -10.78 34.04
N GLY A 56 -21.41 -11.62 34.90
CA GLY A 56 -22.83 -11.62 35.25
C GLY A 56 -23.80 -11.82 34.07
N PRO A 57 -23.56 -12.77 33.14
CA PRO A 57 -24.50 -13.03 32.05
C PRO A 57 -25.84 -13.53 32.63
N GLN A 58 -26.95 -12.92 32.22
CA GLN A 58 -28.30 -13.30 32.67
C GLN A 58 -29.30 -13.18 31.53
N VAL A 59 -30.30 -14.08 31.53
CA VAL A 59 -31.49 -13.95 30.68
C VAL A 59 -32.69 -13.63 31.54
N LYS A 60 -33.27 -12.44 31.37
CA LYS A 60 -34.45 -12.00 32.13
C LYS A 60 -35.28 -10.99 31.33
N GLY A 61 -36.59 -11.22 31.26
CA GLY A 61 -37.53 -10.28 30.64
C GLY A 61 -37.33 -10.13 29.13
N GLY A 62 -36.99 -11.21 28.43
CA GLY A 62 -36.74 -11.18 26.98
C GLY A 62 -35.32 -10.75 26.59
N LEU A 63 -34.41 -10.56 27.54
CA LEU A 63 -33.10 -9.94 27.28
C LEU A 63 -31.96 -10.82 27.78
N LEU A 64 -30.94 -11.01 26.95
CA LEU A 64 -29.61 -11.46 27.36
C LEU A 64 -28.75 -10.25 27.71
N THR A 65 -28.34 -10.12 28.96
CA THR A 65 -27.52 -9.00 29.43
C THR A 65 -26.23 -9.47 30.09
N GLY A 66 -25.19 -8.64 30.06
CA GLY A 66 -23.95 -8.89 30.78
C GLY A 66 -23.00 -7.70 30.70
N ARG A 67 -21.85 -7.83 31.36
CA ARG A 67 -20.76 -6.85 31.27
C ARG A 67 -19.53 -7.47 30.64
N ALA A 68 -19.11 -6.94 29.50
CA ALA A 68 -17.85 -7.31 28.88
C ALA A 68 -16.66 -6.89 29.77
N THR A 69 -15.77 -7.83 30.07
CA THR A 69 -14.60 -7.63 30.92
C THR A 69 -13.39 -8.35 30.31
N GLY A 70 -12.36 -7.60 29.92
CA GLY A 70 -11.13 -8.16 29.35
C GLY A 70 -11.10 -8.11 27.82
N ALA A 71 -10.00 -8.60 27.25
CA ALA A 71 -9.64 -8.34 25.86
C ALA A 71 -10.45 -9.12 24.80
N ASP A 72 -11.25 -10.13 25.18
CA ASP A 72 -11.99 -10.98 24.23
C ASP A 72 -13.35 -11.45 24.80
N PRO A 73 -14.35 -10.58 24.96
CA PRO A 73 -15.70 -10.92 25.44
C PRO A 73 -16.52 -11.71 24.40
N ILE A 74 -16.79 -12.99 24.65
CA ILE A 74 -17.39 -13.90 23.66
C ILE A 74 -18.74 -14.45 24.15
N LEU A 75 -19.75 -14.40 23.29
CA LEU A 75 -20.95 -15.22 23.32
C LEU A 75 -20.89 -16.26 22.20
N GLU A 76 -20.86 -17.55 22.53
CA GLU A 76 -20.79 -18.63 21.55
C GLU A 76 -22.08 -19.46 21.54
N LEU A 77 -22.67 -19.67 20.37
CA LEU A 77 -23.77 -20.60 20.22
C LEU A 77 -23.22 -22.04 20.22
N LYS A 78 -23.50 -22.80 21.28
CA LYS A 78 -23.08 -24.21 21.42
C LYS A 78 -23.96 -25.17 20.63
N THR A 79 -25.20 -24.79 20.37
CA THR A 79 -26.11 -25.56 19.51
C THR A 79 -25.61 -25.50 18.07
N LEU A 80 -25.42 -26.67 17.45
CA LEU A 80 -24.99 -26.74 16.06
C LEU A 80 -26.15 -26.40 15.12
N LEU A 81 -25.84 -25.58 14.12
CA LEU A 81 -26.77 -25.17 13.07
C LEU A 81 -26.68 -26.11 11.87
N ASN A 82 -27.76 -26.13 11.08
CA ASN A 82 -27.80 -26.76 9.77
C ASN A 82 -28.46 -25.81 8.77
N LEU A 83 -27.86 -24.62 8.60
CA LEU A 83 -28.36 -23.61 7.68
C LEU A 83 -27.64 -23.73 6.34
N SER A 84 -28.38 -23.90 5.24
CA SER A 84 -27.80 -23.75 3.90
C SER A 84 -27.38 -22.31 3.69
N ALA A 85 -26.12 -22.08 3.33
CA ALA A 85 -25.58 -20.74 3.20
C ALA A 85 -26.04 -20.09 1.88
N SER A 86 -26.54 -18.85 1.94
CA SER A 86 -26.97 -18.05 0.79
C SER A 86 -26.32 -16.66 0.82
N PRO A 87 -26.06 -16.02 -0.34
CA PRO A 87 -25.51 -14.66 -0.37
C PRO A 87 -26.56 -13.62 0.05
N TRP A 88 -27.84 -14.00 0.14
CA TRP A 88 -28.96 -13.12 0.48
C TRP A 88 -29.48 -13.34 1.90
N GLN A 89 -28.68 -13.99 2.74
CA GLN A 89 -28.96 -14.08 4.18
C GLN A 89 -28.37 -12.88 4.92
N ILE A 90 -29.15 -12.35 5.85
CA ILE A 90 -28.69 -11.33 6.80
C ILE A 90 -28.75 -11.87 8.23
N ILE A 91 -27.87 -11.33 9.06
CA ILE A 91 -27.96 -11.47 10.52
C ILE A 91 -28.52 -10.16 11.04
N GLU A 92 -29.67 -10.21 11.68
CA GLU A 92 -30.26 -9.05 12.34
C GLU A 92 -30.18 -9.24 13.85
N LEU A 93 -29.62 -8.26 14.56
CA LEU A 93 -29.61 -8.25 16.02
C LEU A 93 -30.09 -6.92 16.57
N ARG A 94 -30.80 -6.96 17.70
CA ARG A 94 -31.23 -5.76 18.42
C ARG A 94 -30.48 -5.66 19.75
N LEU A 95 -29.59 -4.68 19.82
CA LEU A 95 -28.58 -4.54 20.86
C LEU A 95 -28.56 -3.09 21.37
N LYS A 96 -28.35 -2.91 22.67
CA LYS A 96 -27.94 -1.64 23.27
C LYS A 96 -26.69 -1.83 24.10
N ALA A 97 -25.83 -0.81 24.14
CA ALA A 97 -24.63 -0.76 24.96
C ALA A 97 -24.48 0.61 25.64
N ASP A 98 -23.68 0.68 26.71
CA ASP A 98 -23.38 1.92 27.47
C ASP A 98 -22.23 2.76 26.90
N ARG A 99 -21.50 2.22 25.91
CA ARG A 99 -20.35 2.87 25.26
C ARG A 99 -20.16 2.37 23.83
N ASP A 100 -19.52 3.21 23.02
CA ASP A 100 -19.20 2.87 21.64
C ASP A 100 -18.12 1.78 21.60
N GLY A 101 -18.20 0.92 20.59
CA GLY A 101 -17.13 -0.05 20.31
C GLY A 101 -17.42 -0.93 19.12
N GLN A 102 -16.44 -1.74 18.74
CA GLN A 102 -16.54 -2.64 17.59
C GLN A 102 -16.90 -4.05 18.07
N ALA A 103 -18.00 -4.59 17.57
CA ALA A 103 -18.42 -5.96 17.78
C ALA A 103 -18.24 -6.77 16.49
N GLN A 104 -18.21 -8.10 16.62
CA GLN A 104 -17.97 -9.00 15.49
C GLN A 104 -18.90 -10.21 15.55
N ILE A 105 -19.45 -10.62 14.41
CA ILE A 105 -20.11 -11.93 14.29
C ILE A 105 -19.21 -12.88 13.51
N PHE A 106 -18.81 -13.96 14.16
CA PHE A 106 -18.09 -15.08 13.58
C PHE A 106 -19.04 -16.20 13.16
N TRP A 107 -18.68 -16.90 12.08
CA TRP A 107 -19.35 -18.13 11.66
C TRP A 107 -18.35 -19.26 11.35
N SER A 108 -18.87 -20.49 11.29
CA SER A 108 -18.13 -21.64 10.79
C SER A 108 -19.04 -22.60 10.06
N ASN A 109 -18.51 -23.25 9.02
CA ASN A 109 -19.15 -24.33 8.27
C ASN A 109 -18.86 -25.73 8.83
N THR A 110 -18.06 -25.80 9.90
CA THR A 110 -17.67 -27.03 10.58
C THR A 110 -17.61 -26.82 12.10
N SER A 111 -17.74 -27.92 12.86
CA SER A 111 -17.47 -27.94 14.30
C SER A 111 -16.10 -28.51 14.65
N GLN A 112 -15.33 -28.95 13.65
CA GLN A 112 -14.04 -29.61 13.82
C GLN A 112 -12.87 -28.64 13.56
N GLY A 113 -11.71 -28.96 14.13
CA GLY A 113 -10.45 -28.21 13.94
C GLY A 113 -10.16 -27.20 15.05
N ARG A 114 -9.14 -26.36 14.83
CA ARG A 114 -8.71 -25.35 15.79
C ARG A 114 -9.86 -24.38 16.11
N PHE A 115 -10.01 -24.04 17.39
CA PHE A 115 -11.10 -23.19 17.90
C PHE A 115 -12.51 -23.69 17.50
N GLY A 116 -12.67 -24.99 17.26
CA GLY A 116 -13.95 -25.57 16.87
C GLY A 116 -14.42 -25.16 15.47
N GLY A 117 -13.49 -24.76 14.58
CA GLY A 117 -13.77 -24.38 13.19
C GLY A 117 -13.85 -22.87 12.94
N PHE A 118 -13.93 -22.04 13.99
CA PHE A 118 -13.87 -20.59 13.84
C PHE A 118 -12.50 -20.13 13.33
N SER A 119 -12.50 -19.05 12.55
CA SER A 119 -11.28 -18.41 12.06
C SER A 119 -11.47 -16.90 11.96
N GLY A 120 -10.37 -16.14 12.10
CA GLY A 120 -10.37 -14.69 11.92
C GLY A 120 -10.78 -14.20 10.52
N LYS A 121 -10.92 -15.11 9.54
CA LYS A 121 -11.33 -14.78 8.17
C LYS A 121 -12.84 -14.89 7.95
N LYS A 122 -13.59 -15.45 8.89
CA LYS A 122 -15.03 -15.75 8.78
C LYS A 122 -15.80 -14.91 9.79
N THR A 123 -15.73 -13.59 9.61
CA THR A 123 -16.34 -12.61 10.50
C THR A 123 -16.96 -11.45 9.74
N THR A 124 -17.93 -10.78 10.36
CA THR A 124 -18.46 -9.49 9.94
C THR A 124 -18.39 -8.54 11.13
N ASP A 125 -17.63 -7.46 10.96
CA ASP A 125 -17.44 -6.43 11.98
C ASP A 125 -18.53 -5.37 11.88
N PHE A 126 -18.95 -4.82 13.00
CA PHE A 126 -19.90 -3.71 13.05
C PHE A 126 -19.66 -2.82 14.27
N ASN A 127 -19.92 -1.53 14.10
CA ASN A 127 -19.80 -0.56 15.17
C ASN A 127 -21.09 -0.50 15.97
N VAL A 128 -21.00 -0.69 17.27
CA VAL A 128 -22.10 -0.55 18.22
C VAL A 128 -22.04 0.85 18.82
N VAL A 129 -23.19 1.53 18.82
CA VAL A 129 -23.33 2.84 19.44
C VAL A 129 -23.75 2.68 20.90
N GLY A 130 -23.03 3.36 21.78
CA GLY A 130 -23.12 3.31 23.23
C GLY A 130 -24.04 4.30 23.90
N ASP A 131 -25.12 4.71 23.24
CA ASP A 131 -26.04 5.73 23.75
C ASP A 131 -27.10 5.18 24.73
N GLY A 132 -26.96 3.91 25.11
CA GLY A 132 -27.94 3.20 25.93
C GLY A 132 -29.28 2.96 25.24
N GLN A 133 -29.44 3.30 23.96
CA GLN A 133 -30.68 3.12 23.20
C GLN A 133 -30.68 1.80 22.43
N TRP A 134 -31.88 1.27 22.21
CA TRP A 134 -32.05 0.08 21.36
C TRP A 134 -31.75 0.40 19.91
N ARG A 135 -30.83 -0.37 19.32
CA ARG A 135 -30.50 -0.28 17.90
C ARG A 135 -30.59 -1.65 17.25
N THR A 136 -31.10 -1.68 16.02
CA THR A 136 -31.15 -2.89 15.19
C THR A 136 -30.02 -2.83 14.18
N TYR A 137 -29.12 -3.81 14.23
CA TYR A 137 -28.00 -3.96 13.32
C TYR A 137 -28.33 -5.05 12.31
N ARG A 138 -28.13 -4.76 11.01
CA ARG A 138 -28.32 -5.71 9.91
C ARG A 138 -26.99 -5.96 9.23
N LEU A 139 -26.49 -7.18 9.39
CA LEU A 139 -25.18 -7.59 8.92
C LEU A 139 -25.33 -8.50 7.71
N PHE A 140 -24.46 -8.31 6.73
CA PHE A 140 -24.46 -9.05 5.46
C PHE A 140 -23.19 -9.91 5.40
N PRO A 141 -23.24 -11.16 5.88
CA PRO A 141 -22.06 -12.03 5.93
C PRO A 141 -21.60 -12.50 4.55
N PHE A 142 -22.48 -12.52 3.54
CA PHE A 142 -22.21 -13.08 2.20
C PHE A 142 -21.53 -14.46 2.26
N TRP A 143 -21.94 -15.31 3.20
CA TRP A 143 -21.22 -16.55 3.56
C TRP A 143 -21.50 -17.74 2.63
N HIS A 144 -22.14 -17.54 1.49
CA HIS A 144 -22.53 -18.61 0.54
C HIS A 144 -21.42 -19.55 0.11
N SER A 145 -20.17 -19.07 -0.02
CA SER A 145 -19.01 -19.91 -0.35
C SER A 145 -18.74 -21.00 0.71
N GLU A 146 -19.33 -20.89 1.89
CA GLU A 146 -19.25 -21.89 2.96
C GLU A 146 -20.13 -23.12 2.70
N GLY A 147 -21.12 -23.00 1.81
CA GLY A 147 -22.15 -24.01 1.51
C GLY A 147 -23.16 -24.24 2.64
N LYS A 148 -22.70 -24.26 3.90
CA LYS A 148 -23.54 -24.36 5.10
C LYS A 148 -22.94 -23.60 6.28
N ILE A 149 -23.80 -23.18 7.20
CA ILE A 149 -23.43 -22.58 8.48
C ILE A 149 -23.80 -23.53 9.61
N VAL A 150 -22.80 -23.83 10.44
CA VAL A 150 -22.85 -24.80 11.54
C VAL A 150 -22.68 -24.13 12.90
N ARG A 151 -21.95 -23.01 12.99
CA ARG A 151 -21.72 -22.30 14.26
C ARG A 151 -21.79 -20.80 14.09
N LEU A 152 -22.21 -20.12 15.14
CA LEU A 152 -22.17 -18.67 15.29
C LEU A 152 -21.50 -18.28 16.61
N ARG A 153 -20.80 -17.14 16.60
CA ARG A 153 -20.17 -16.53 17.77
C ARG A 153 -20.30 -15.01 17.65
N LEU A 154 -20.70 -14.35 18.71
CA LEU A 154 -20.79 -12.89 18.83
C LEU A 154 -19.71 -12.43 19.79
N ASP A 155 -18.83 -11.58 19.30
CA ASP A 155 -17.79 -10.95 20.10
C ASP A 155 -18.16 -9.51 20.35
N LEU A 156 -18.13 -9.14 21.62
CA LEU A 156 -18.37 -7.79 22.08
C LEU A 156 -17.02 -7.12 22.37
N PHE A 157 -17.06 -5.86 22.78
CA PHE A 157 -15.87 -5.06 23.07
C PHE A 157 -15.72 -4.79 24.55
N ASP A 158 -14.48 -4.61 24.99
CA ASP A 158 -14.12 -4.50 26.40
C ASP A 158 -14.84 -3.33 27.11
N GLY A 159 -15.22 -3.59 28.36
CA GLY A 159 -15.80 -2.63 29.28
C GLY A 159 -17.30 -2.34 29.09
N ALA A 160 -17.92 -2.82 28.02
CA ALA A 160 -19.32 -2.51 27.70
C ALA A 160 -20.32 -3.24 28.61
N GLU A 161 -21.30 -2.51 29.14
CA GLU A 161 -22.55 -3.10 29.62
C GLU A 161 -23.53 -3.20 28.45
N PHE A 162 -24.03 -4.40 28.18
CA PHE A 162 -24.88 -4.65 27.02
C PHE A 162 -26.18 -5.37 27.38
N ALA A 163 -27.19 -5.15 26.53
CA ALA A 163 -28.39 -5.95 26.49
C ALA A 163 -28.74 -6.31 25.04
N LEU A 164 -28.92 -7.60 24.78
CA LEU A 164 -29.32 -8.18 23.51
C LEU A 164 -30.77 -8.65 23.64
N ASP A 165 -31.65 -8.09 22.80
CA ASP A 165 -33.07 -8.43 22.74
C ASP A 165 -33.29 -9.64 21.83
N TYR A 166 -32.74 -9.60 20.62
CA TYR A 166 -32.74 -10.76 19.76
C TYR A 166 -31.52 -10.82 18.83
N LEU A 167 -31.25 -12.01 18.33
CA LEU A 167 -30.41 -12.27 17.16
C LEU A 167 -31.17 -13.23 16.24
N ARG A 168 -31.18 -12.96 14.93
CA ARG A 168 -31.87 -13.80 13.96
C ARG A 168 -31.17 -13.85 12.61
N VAL A 169 -31.35 -14.96 11.91
CA VAL A 169 -30.90 -15.16 10.53
C VAL A 169 -32.12 -15.12 9.61
N ILE A 170 -32.08 -14.25 8.61
CA ILE A 170 -33.20 -13.99 7.69
C ILE A 170 -32.72 -14.19 6.26
N GLU A 171 -33.43 -14.99 5.46
CA GLU A 171 -33.28 -15.01 4.01
C GLU A 171 -34.06 -13.84 3.42
N LEU A 172 -33.36 -12.97 2.68
CA LEU A 172 -34.00 -11.90 1.94
C LEU A 172 -34.76 -12.47 0.73
N PRO A 173 -35.87 -11.82 0.33
CA PRO A 173 -36.66 -12.32 -0.78
C PRO A 173 -35.85 -12.36 -2.07
N ALA A 174 -36.08 -13.40 -2.88
CA ALA A 174 -35.48 -13.54 -4.19
C ALA A 174 -35.84 -12.32 -5.06
N ARG A 175 -34.81 -11.72 -5.67
CA ARG A 175 -34.93 -10.58 -6.57
C ARG A 175 -34.41 -10.97 -7.96
N PRO A 176 -34.92 -10.37 -9.05
CA PRO A 176 -34.42 -10.64 -10.39
C PRO A 176 -32.92 -10.37 -10.48
N GLU A 177 -32.18 -11.34 -10.98
CA GLU A 177 -30.74 -11.20 -11.22
C GLU A 177 -30.48 -10.23 -12.39
N GLN A 178 -29.57 -9.27 -12.16
CA GLN A 178 -29.11 -8.31 -13.16
C GLN A 178 -27.76 -8.76 -13.74
N ARG A 179 -27.67 -8.96 -15.05
CA ARG A 179 -26.45 -9.51 -15.68
C ARG A 179 -25.42 -8.46 -16.08
N ASP A 180 -25.84 -7.23 -16.36
CA ASP A 180 -24.96 -6.17 -16.84
C ASP A 180 -24.40 -5.30 -15.71
N GLY A 181 -24.95 -5.36 -14.50
CA GLY A 181 -24.48 -4.54 -13.39
C GLY A 181 -24.54 -3.04 -13.66
N ASP A 182 -25.43 -2.60 -14.57
CA ASP A 182 -25.63 -1.20 -14.94
C ASP A 182 -26.91 -0.65 -14.29
N PHE A 183 -26.72 0.35 -13.43
CA PHE A 183 -27.78 0.96 -12.63
C PHE A 183 -27.85 2.46 -12.88
N ASP A 184 -28.82 2.87 -13.71
CA ASP A 184 -29.22 4.27 -13.90
C ASP A 184 -30.41 4.62 -13.00
N PHE A 185 -30.15 5.44 -11.98
CA PHE A 185 -31.15 5.86 -10.99
C PHE A 185 -32.08 6.98 -11.50
N THR A 186 -31.82 7.57 -12.67
CA THR A 186 -32.74 8.52 -13.32
C THR A 186 -33.90 7.81 -13.99
N GLN A 187 -33.73 6.53 -14.37
CA GLN A 187 -34.70 5.71 -15.08
C GLN A 187 -35.50 4.77 -14.17
N ASN A 188 -35.70 5.13 -12.89
CA ASN A 188 -36.55 4.41 -11.94
C ASN A 188 -36.09 2.99 -11.54
N ARG A 189 -34.81 2.64 -11.65
CA ARG A 189 -34.26 1.40 -11.04
C ARG A 189 -34.05 1.59 -9.53
N ARG A 190 -35.12 1.37 -8.76
CA ARG A 190 -35.28 1.70 -7.33
C ARG A 190 -34.92 0.54 -6.39
N ASP A 191 -34.20 -0.44 -6.89
CA ASP A 191 -34.16 -1.77 -6.25
C ASP A 191 -33.00 -1.91 -5.24
N TRP A 192 -32.22 -0.85 -5.02
CA TRP A 192 -31.13 -0.86 -4.06
C TRP A 192 -31.64 -0.72 -2.62
N LEU A 193 -31.04 -1.47 -1.69
CA LEU A 193 -31.32 -1.41 -0.26
C LEU A 193 -30.35 -0.46 0.42
N GLY A 194 -30.84 0.43 1.29
CA GLY A 194 -29.99 1.17 2.22
C GLY A 194 -29.75 0.33 3.47
N THR A 195 -28.50 0.20 3.92
CA THR A 195 -28.17 -0.39 5.22
C THR A 195 -28.14 0.68 6.32
N GLY A 196 -28.21 0.22 7.57
CA GLY A 196 -28.14 1.10 8.75
C GLY A 196 -29.25 2.16 8.79
N VAL A 197 -28.85 3.42 8.88
CA VAL A 197 -29.76 4.57 9.04
C VAL A 197 -29.91 5.41 7.76
N LEU A 198 -29.46 4.89 6.62
CA LEU A 198 -29.55 5.60 5.34
C LEU A 198 -30.99 5.91 4.94
N ALA A 199 -31.27 7.19 4.73
CA ALA A 199 -32.51 7.66 4.14
C ALA A 199 -32.34 7.82 2.63
N LEU A 200 -33.15 7.06 1.87
CA LEU A 200 -33.13 7.03 0.41
C LEU A 200 -34.34 7.76 -0.16
N LYS A 201 -34.12 8.76 -1.01
CA LYS A 201 -35.18 9.53 -1.66
C LYS A 201 -34.93 9.63 -3.17
N PRO A 202 -35.79 9.02 -4.01
CA PRO A 202 -35.70 9.20 -5.45
C PRO A 202 -35.90 10.66 -5.84
N THR A 203 -35.11 11.15 -6.79
CA THR A 203 -35.20 12.50 -7.38
C THR A 203 -35.14 12.41 -8.90
N ARG A 204 -35.39 13.52 -9.61
CA ARG A 204 -35.20 13.57 -11.07
C ARG A 204 -33.73 13.39 -11.50
N GLY A 205 -32.79 13.72 -10.62
CA GLY A 205 -31.35 13.65 -10.90
C GLY A 205 -30.68 12.35 -10.43
N GLY A 206 -31.44 11.40 -9.88
CA GLY A 206 -30.91 10.15 -9.31
C GLY A 206 -31.43 9.86 -7.91
N LEU A 207 -30.75 8.96 -7.20
CA LEU A 207 -31.08 8.55 -5.84
C LEU A 207 -30.40 9.47 -4.82
N ALA A 208 -31.17 10.27 -4.08
CA ALA A 208 -30.65 11.04 -2.97
C ALA A 208 -30.45 10.14 -1.74
N VAL A 209 -29.27 10.25 -1.12
CA VAL A 209 -28.81 9.46 0.01
C VAL A 209 -28.40 10.43 1.12
N SER A 210 -28.92 10.20 2.33
CA SER A 210 -28.66 11.03 3.49
C SER A 210 -28.61 10.20 4.78
N GLY A 211 -28.06 10.78 5.84
CA GLY A 211 -27.99 10.11 7.15
C GLY A 211 -26.88 9.07 7.28
N ALA A 212 -25.89 9.05 6.37
CA ALA A 212 -24.82 8.06 6.39
C ALA A 212 -24.03 8.08 7.71
N ALA A 213 -23.91 6.89 8.35
CA ALA A 213 -22.98 6.62 9.43
C ALA A 213 -21.81 5.75 8.93
N PRO A 214 -20.66 5.73 9.63
CA PRO A 214 -19.55 4.84 9.29
C PRO A 214 -19.99 3.37 9.23
N GLY A 215 -19.82 2.74 8.07
CA GLY A 215 -20.23 1.36 7.81
C GLY A 215 -21.56 1.21 7.07
N ASP A 216 -22.31 2.29 6.87
CA ASP A 216 -23.54 2.28 6.07
C ASP A 216 -23.23 2.32 4.56
N PHE A 217 -24.02 1.57 3.77
CA PHE A 217 -23.88 1.48 2.32
C PHE A 217 -25.21 1.17 1.64
N LEU A 218 -25.29 1.51 0.35
CA LEU A 218 -26.32 1.04 -0.57
C LEU A 218 -25.92 -0.35 -1.07
N LEU A 219 -26.86 -1.28 -1.17
CA LEU A 219 -26.65 -2.62 -1.69
C LEU A 219 -27.54 -2.87 -2.91
N SER A 220 -26.96 -3.36 -4.00
CA SER A 220 -27.69 -3.67 -5.23
C SER A 220 -28.62 -4.88 -5.05
N PRO A 221 -29.59 -5.07 -5.96
CA PRO A 221 -30.16 -6.38 -6.23
C PRO A 221 -29.07 -7.42 -6.59
N PRO A 222 -29.43 -8.71 -6.63
CA PRO A 222 -28.53 -9.73 -7.15
C PRO A 222 -28.03 -9.39 -8.54
N VAL A 223 -26.72 -9.58 -8.72
CA VAL A 223 -26.05 -9.40 -9.99
C VAL A 223 -25.35 -10.69 -10.41
N GLN A 224 -25.06 -10.82 -11.69
CA GLN A 224 -24.23 -11.88 -12.23
C GLN A 224 -23.22 -11.28 -13.21
N ILE A 225 -22.19 -10.66 -12.65
CA ILE A 225 -21.14 -10.01 -13.45
C ILE A 225 -19.92 -10.92 -13.50
N ASN A 226 -19.39 -11.16 -14.70
CA ASN A 226 -18.08 -11.79 -14.84
C ASN A 226 -16.98 -10.77 -14.53
N ALA A 227 -16.31 -10.90 -13.38
CA ALA A 227 -15.21 -10.03 -12.98
C ALA A 227 -14.02 -10.09 -13.96
N GLU A 228 -13.91 -11.16 -14.74
CA GLU A 228 -12.85 -11.34 -15.73
C GLU A 228 -13.05 -10.45 -16.97
N GLU A 229 -14.29 -10.09 -17.29
CA GLU A 229 -14.66 -9.25 -18.44
C GLU A 229 -14.82 -7.77 -18.06
N ARG A 230 -14.99 -7.47 -16.78
CA ARG A 230 -15.30 -6.11 -16.29
C ARG A 230 -14.38 -5.72 -15.14
N SER A 231 -13.50 -4.77 -15.40
CA SER A 231 -12.40 -4.35 -14.53
C SER A 231 -12.60 -2.97 -13.91
N TYR A 232 -13.66 -2.24 -14.29
CA TYR A 232 -13.94 -0.90 -13.74
C TYR A 232 -15.34 -0.80 -13.17
N ALA A 233 -15.48 -0.06 -12.08
CA ALA A 233 -16.76 0.48 -11.64
C ALA A 233 -16.84 1.97 -12.02
N HIS A 234 -17.86 2.34 -12.79
CA HIS A 234 -18.22 3.72 -13.08
C HIS A 234 -19.30 4.20 -12.13
N ILE A 235 -19.05 5.32 -11.47
CA ILE A 235 -19.94 5.89 -10.47
C ILE A 235 -20.14 7.37 -10.82
N ALA A 236 -21.38 7.75 -11.08
CA ALA A 236 -21.77 9.15 -11.25
C ALA A 236 -22.50 9.61 -9.98
N LEU A 237 -21.89 10.49 -9.20
CA LEU A 237 -22.50 11.04 -7.98
C LEU A 237 -22.11 12.50 -7.73
N SER A 238 -22.96 13.21 -7.00
CA SER A 238 -22.63 14.47 -6.33
C SER A 238 -22.64 14.27 -4.82
N ALA A 239 -21.72 14.89 -4.09
CA ALA A 239 -21.71 14.90 -2.63
C ALA A 239 -21.49 16.33 -2.10
N THR A 240 -22.09 16.66 -0.95
CA THR A 240 -21.94 17.99 -0.33
C THR A 240 -20.81 18.07 0.68
N ARG A 241 -20.42 16.93 1.26
CA ARG A 241 -19.33 16.76 2.23
C ARG A 241 -18.68 15.40 2.06
N GLY A 242 -17.48 15.25 2.60
CA GLY A 242 -16.69 14.01 2.54
C GLY A 242 -15.46 14.13 1.64
N LYS A 243 -14.59 13.15 1.75
CA LYS A 243 -13.35 13.03 0.97
C LYS A 243 -13.25 11.70 0.23
N GLU A 244 -13.98 10.69 0.68
CA GLU A 244 -13.93 9.34 0.15
C GLU A 244 -15.34 8.77 -0.07
N GLY A 245 -15.52 8.07 -1.18
CA GLY A 245 -16.61 7.12 -1.41
C GLY A 245 -16.05 5.70 -1.39
N ARG A 246 -16.91 4.70 -1.21
CA ARG A 246 -16.51 3.29 -1.12
C ARG A 246 -17.39 2.42 -1.98
N PHE A 247 -16.77 1.70 -2.91
CA PHE A 247 -17.42 0.68 -3.72
C PHE A 247 -17.29 -0.68 -3.04
N TYR A 248 -18.39 -1.40 -2.91
CA TYR A 248 -18.44 -2.71 -2.29
C TYR A 248 -18.82 -3.77 -3.32
N PHE A 249 -18.40 -5.02 -3.08
CA PHE A 249 -18.83 -6.15 -3.88
C PHE A 249 -18.74 -7.48 -3.10
N ALA A 250 -19.52 -8.46 -3.52
CA ALA A 250 -19.41 -9.84 -3.07
C ALA A 250 -19.20 -10.78 -4.27
N THR A 251 -18.40 -11.81 -4.10
CA THR A 251 -18.04 -12.79 -5.15
C THR A 251 -18.51 -14.19 -4.77
N GLU A 252 -18.80 -15.03 -5.76
CA GLU A 252 -19.13 -16.45 -5.55
C GLU A 252 -18.02 -17.25 -4.86
N ASN A 253 -16.77 -16.77 -4.94
CA ASN A 253 -15.58 -17.53 -4.53
C ASN A 253 -15.17 -17.33 -3.07
N SER A 254 -15.67 -16.30 -2.38
CA SER A 254 -15.27 -16.00 -1.02
C SER A 254 -16.39 -15.33 -0.22
N ALA A 255 -16.40 -15.62 1.09
CA ALA A 255 -17.35 -15.03 2.01
C ALA A 255 -16.96 -13.57 2.37
N GLY A 256 -17.96 -12.80 2.82
CA GLY A 256 -17.78 -11.42 3.24
C GLY A 256 -18.03 -10.40 2.14
N LEU A 257 -18.17 -9.14 2.56
CA LEU A 257 -18.29 -7.98 1.68
C LEU A 257 -16.93 -7.33 1.50
N HIS A 258 -16.46 -7.28 0.26
CA HIS A 258 -15.18 -6.67 -0.12
C HIS A 258 -15.38 -5.22 -0.52
N SER A 259 -14.35 -4.39 -0.44
CA SER A 259 -14.48 -2.98 -0.83
C SER A 259 -13.21 -2.33 -1.33
N LEU A 260 -13.38 -1.27 -2.12
CA LEU A 260 -12.36 -0.34 -2.56
C LEU A 260 -12.82 1.09 -2.28
N GLY A 261 -11.99 1.86 -1.58
CA GLY A 261 -12.20 3.30 -1.41
C GLY A 261 -11.76 4.09 -2.65
N PHE A 262 -12.44 5.19 -2.95
CA PHE A 262 -12.08 6.11 -4.02
C PHE A 262 -12.30 7.56 -3.58
N PRO A 263 -11.41 8.49 -3.95
CA PRO A 263 -11.55 9.89 -3.56
C PRO A 263 -12.74 10.55 -4.27
N ILE A 264 -13.47 11.40 -3.55
CA ILE A 264 -14.58 12.19 -4.10
C ILE A 264 -14.31 13.69 -3.97
N ILE A 265 -14.87 14.47 -4.90
CA ILE A 265 -14.93 15.93 -4.81
C ILE A 265 -16.33 16.29 -4.32
N ALA A 266 -16.42 16.72 -3.07
CA ALA A 266 -17.68 17.05 -2.43
C ALA A 266 -18.04 18.55 -2.60
N ASP A 267 -18.28 18.97 -3.83
CA ASP A 267 -18.64 20.36 -4.20
C ASP A 267 -20.12 20.53 -4.57
N GLY A 268 -20.93 19.49 -4.34
CA GLY A 268 -22.35 19.45 -4.68
C GLY A 268 -22.65 19.30 -6.18
N ARG A 269 -21.64 19.13 -7.04
CA ARG A 269 -21.83 18.94 -8.48
C ARG A 269 -21.75 17.46 -8.84
N MET A 270 -22.39 17.08 -9.95
CA MET A 270 -22.29 15.72 -10.47
C MET A 270 -20.87 15.47 -10.96
N ARG A 271 -20.26 14.38 -10.49
CA ARG A 271 -18.90 13.96 -10.81
C ARG A 271 -18.92 12.51 -11.26
N HIS A 272 -18.02 12.16 -12.19
CA HIS A 272 -17.84 10.80 -12.68
C HIS A 272 -16.54 10.22 -12.16
N TYR A 273 -16.62 9.02 -11.58
CA TYR A 273 -15.50 8.30 -10.99
C TYR A 273 -15.38 6.94 -11.66
N ASN A 274 -14.18 6.59 -12.12
CA ASN A 274 -13.85 5.25 -12.60
C ASN A 274 -12.91 4.59 -11.59
N VAL A 275 -13.37 3.53 -10.93
CA VAL A 275 -12.62 2.76 -9.93
C VAL A 275 -12.07 1.50 -10.60
N ASP A 276 -10.75 1.34 -10.64
CA ASP A 276 -10.10 0.11 -11.11
C ASP A 276 -10.28 -0.98 -10.06
N LEU A 277 -10.90 -2.09 -10.46
CA LEU A 277 -11.28 -3.20 -9.58
C LEU A 277 -10.22 -4.31 -9.56
N LEU A 278 -9.29 -4.35 -10.52
CA LEU A 278 -8.24 -5.37 -10.60
C LEU A 278 -7.30 -5.43 -9.39
N PRO A 279 -7.02 -4.33 -8.66
CA PRO A 279 -6.27 -4.38 -7.41
C PRO A 279 -6.96 -5.17 -6.29
N ALA A 280 -8.29 -5.29 -6.31
CA ALA A 280 -9.00 -6.10 -5.31
C ALA A 280 -8.76 -7.59 -5.57
N LYS A 281 -8.08 -8.27 -4.63
CA LYS A 281 -7.75 -9.70 -4.72
C LYS A 281 -8.98 -10.59 -4.95
N ASP A 282 -10.13 -10.20 -4.39
CA ASP A 282 -11.41 -10.92 -4.45
C ASP A 282 -12.28 -10.53 -5.67
N TRP A 283 -11.86 -9.58 -6.51
CA TRP A 283 -12.54 -9.25 -7.76
C TRP A 283 -12.26 -10.30 -8.86
N ARG A 284 -12.82 -11.50 -8.66
CA ARG A 284 -12.59 -12.70 -9.49
C ARG A 284 -13.85 -13.56 -9.55
N GLY A 285 -14.01 -14.30 -10.64
CA GLY A 285 -15.19 -15.13 -10.89
C GLY A 285 -16.47 -14.31 -11.02
N LYS A 286 -17.62 -14.87 -10.65
CA LYS A 286 -18.89 -14.15 -10.69
C LYS A 286 -19.07 -13.26 -9.45
N ILE A 287 -19.36 -12.00 -9.71
CA ILE A 287 -19.78 -11.03 -8.69
C ILE A 287 -21.30 -11.15 -8.53
N VAL A 288 -21.72 -11.31 -7.27
CA VAL A 288 -23.10 -11.62 -6.89
C VAL A 288 -23.85 -10.43 -6.31
N ALA A 289 -23.13 -9.44 -5.78
CA ALA A 289 -23.69 -8.18 -5.27
C ALA A 289 -22.71 -7.03 -5.45
N LEU A 290 -23.24 -5.82 -5.69
CA LEU A 290 -22.51 -4.55 -5.65
C LEU A 290 -23.02 -3.68 -4.50
N GLY A 291 -22.19 -2.78 -4.00
CA GLY A 291 -22.62 -1.77 -3.04
C GLY A 291 -21.86 -0.46 -3.17
N LEU A 292 -22.39 0.59 -2.55
CA LEU A 292 -21.81 1.93 -2.59
C LEU A 292 -22.09 2.68 -1.29
N SER A 293 -21.03 3.17 -0.65
CA SER A 293 -21.13 4.29 0.29
C SER A 293 -20.69 5.56 -0.44
N PRO A 294 -21.58 6.52 -0.72
CA PRO A 294 -21.25 7.65 -1.59
C PRO A 294 -20.40 8.74 -0.91
N THR A 295 -20.31 8.73 0.43
CA THR A 295 -19.51 9.67 1.22
C THR A 295 -19.16 9.09 2.58
N ASP A 296 -17.98 9.42 3.08
CA ASP A 296 -17.47 9.08 4.41
C ASP A 296 -17.87 10.08 5.50
N ALA A 297 -18.43 11.24 5.15
CA ALA A 297 -18.78 12.27 6.12
C ALA A 297 -20.13 12.03 6.80
N PRO A 298 -20.19 11.96 8.15
CA PRO A 298 -21.45 11.92 8.88
C PRO A 298 -22.34 13.12 8.53
N GLY A 299 -23.60 12.82 8.19
CA GLY A 299 -24.56 13.84 7.74
C GLY A 299 -24.27 14.44 6.36
N GLY A 300 -23.36 13.85 5.58
CA GLY A 300 -23.18 14.20 4.17
C GLY A 300 -24.42 13.82 3.35
N GLU A 301 -24.79 14.68 2.41
CA GLU A 301 -25.83 14.41 1.43
C GLU A 301 -25.19 14.08 0.09
N ALA A 302 -25.69 13.05 -0.58
CA ALA A 302 -25.25 12.67 -1.91
C ALA A 302 -26.43 12.39 -2.84
N VAL A 303 -26.23 12.60 -4.14
CA VAL A 303 -27.15 12.15 -5.19
C VAL A 303 -26.37 11.23 -6.11
N VAL A 304 -26.77 9.96 -6.17
CA VAL A 304 -26.16 8.94 -7.03
C VAL A 304 -27.00 8.83 -8.30
N GLN A 305 -26.38 9.13 -9.44
CA GLN A 305 -27.01 9.05 -10.75
C GLN A 305 -26.81 7.67 -11.39
N THR A 306 -25.59 7.14 -11.34
CA THR A 306 -25.23 5.88 -11.99
C THR A 306 -24.25 5.07 -11.16
N VAL A 307 -24.44 3.75 -11.13
CA VAL A 307 -23.41 2.77 -10.75
C VAL A 307 -23.38 1.70 -11.83
N ALA A 308 -22.27 1.56 -12.53
CA ALA A 308 -22.10 0.57 -13.59
C ALA A 308 -20.75 -0.15 -13.44
N VAL A 309 -20.66 -1.36 -13.97
CA VAL A 309 -19.38 -2.08 -14.11
C VAL A 309 -19.09 -2.35 -15.58
N ALA A 310 -17.86 -2.12 -16.02
CA ALA A 310 -17.48 -2.16 -17.42
C ALA A 310 -16.05 -2.69 -17.63
N ALA A 311 -15.73 -3.06 -18.87
CA ALA A 311 -14.39 -3.48 -19.29
C ALA A 311 -13.40 -2.32 -19.34
N GLU A 312 -13.89 -1.11 -19.63
CA GLU A 312 -13.10 0.12 -19.80
C GLU A 312 -13.75 1.28 -19.03
N PRO A 313 -13.00 2.34 -18.68
CA PRO A 313 -13.55 3.54 -18.06
C PRO A 313 -14.73 4.11 -18.86
N GLN A 314 -15.73 4.65 -18.16
CA GLN A 314 -16.96 5.20 -18.74
C GLN A 314 -17.15 6.69 -18.40
N GLY A 315 -18.12 7.32 -19.05
CA GLY A 315 -18.48 8.73 -18.84
C GLY A 315 -17.59 9.71 -19.60
N PRO A 316 -17.86 11.03 -19.46
CA PRO A 316 -17.15 12.06 -20.19
C PRO A 316 -15.65 12.07 -19.88
N ALA A 317 -14.86 12.66 -20.78
CA ALA A 317 -13.45 12.90 -20.56
C ALA A 317 -13.24 13.73 -19.27
N ALA A 318 -12.26 13.33 -18.46
CA ALA A 318 -11.97 14.00 -17.20
C ALA A 318 -10.46 14.11 -17.02
N ILE A 319 -9.94 15.33 -17.03
CA ILE A 319 -8.51 15.57 -16.86
C ILE A 319 -8.19 15.77 -15.39
N LYS A 320 -7.21 15.03 -14.91
CA LYS A 320 -6.62 15.18 -13.59
C LYS A 320 -5.17 15.61 -13.74
N VAL A 321 -4.78 16.68 -13.05
CA VAL A 321 -3.37 16.96 -12.78
C VAL A 321 -2.93 16.02 -11.66
N VAL A 322 -2.18 14.97 -12.01
CA VAL A 322 -1.68 13.96 -11.09
C VAL A 322 -0.63 14.56 -10.16
N CYS A 323 0.30 15.33 -10.73
CA CYS A 323 1.26 16.12 -9.97
C CYS A 323 1.60 17.41 -10.72
N PHE A 324 1.98 18.45 -9.98
CA PHE A 324 2.52 19.70 -10.50
C PHE A 324 3.59 20.18 -9.53
N SER A 325 4.84 20.20 -9.95
CA SER A 325 5.97 20.50 -9.08
C SER A 325 7.18 21.01 -9.85
N PRO A 326 8.11 21.73 -9.19
CA PRO A 326 9.45 21.87 -9.71
C PRO A 326 10.11 20.49 -9.86
N GLU A 327 11.09 20.33 -10.76
CA GLU A 327 11.90 19.10 -10.83
C GLU A 327 13.28 19.27 -10.20
N ASP A 328 13.63 20.47 -9.77
CA ASP A 328 14.93 20.80 -9.20
C ASP A 328 14.77 21.09 -7.70
N ALA A 329 15.16 20.13 -6.87
CA ALA A 329 15.01 20.20 -5.41
C ALA A 329 15.92 21.25 -4.74
N ALA A 330 17.00 21.69 -5.40
CA ALA A 330 17.85 22.79 -4.96
C ALA A 330 17.79 23.97 -5.94
N ALA A 331 16.61 24.56 -6.09
CA ALA A 331 16.41 25.70 -6.97
C ALA A 331 17.19 26.95 -6.47
N ARG A 332 17.92 27.62 -7.38
CA ARG A 332 18.74 28.81 -7.08
C ARG A 332 18.42 29.96 -8.02
N ALA A 333 18.42 31.18 -7.47
CA ALA A 333 18.31 32.41 -8.24
C ALA A 333 19.44 32.50 -9.28
N GLY A 334 19.11 33.04 -10.45
CA GLY A 334 20.00 33.12 -11.60
C GLY A 334 20.09 31.82 -12.42
N ARG A 335 19.53 30.69 -11.96
CA ARG A 335 19.58 29.41 -12.69
C ARG A 335 18.24 29.06 -13.34
N SER A 336 18.33 28.36 -14.47
CA SER A 336 17.18 27.72 -15.11
C SER A 336 16.65 26.57 -14.25
N LEU A 337 15.34 26.45 -14.20
CA LEU A 337 14.62 25.46 -13.41
C LEU A 337 13.55 24.80 -14.27
N ARG A 338 13.35 23.50 -14.07
CA ARG A 338 12.24 22.76 -14.66
C ARG A 338 11.05 22.80 -13.73
N LEU A 339 9.90 23.15 -14.30
CA LEU A 339 8.59 23.03 -13.69
C LEU A 339 7.81 22.01 -14.52
N SER A 340 7.23 20.98 -13.90
CA SER A 340 6.52 19.94 -14.66
C SER A 340 5.19 19.55 -14.05
N ALA A 341 4.32 19.03 -14.91
CA ALA A 341 3.03 18.47 -14.51
C ALA A 341 2.81 17.11 -15.18
N LEU A 342 2.39 16.11 -14.40
CA LEU A 342 1.85 14.86 -14.93
C LEU A 342 0.33 14.97 -15.00
N ILE A 343 -0.23 14.63 -16.15
CA ILE A 343 -1.65 14.75 -16.46
C ILE A 343 -2.16 13.37 -16.82
N ALA A 344 -3.33 13.00 -16.31
CA ALA A 344 -4.04 11.78 -16.68
C ALA A 344 -5.46 12.09 -17.15
N ASN A 345 -5.96 11.32 -18.11
CA ASN A 345 -7.39 11.25 -18.42
C ASN A 345 -8.02 10.11 -17.61
N THR A 346 -8.84 10.46 -16.62
CA THR A 346 -9.56 9.52 -15.75
C THR A 346 -11.00 9.27 -16.20
N GLY A 347 -11.43 9.91 -17.29
CA GLY A 347 -12.74 9.73 -17.92
C GLY A 347 -12.79 8.54 -18.88
N GLY A 348 -13.97 8.28 -19.42
CA GLY A 348 -14.21 7.22 -20.41
C GLY A 348 -14.08 7.65 -21.87
N GLU A 349 -14.04 8.96 -22.14
CA GLU A 349 -13.89 9.52 -23.48
C GLU A 349 -12.52 10.19 -23.67
N THR A 350 -12.10 10.35 -24.92
CA THR A 350 -10.87 11.06 -25.31
C THR A 350 -10.99 12.56 -25.02
N ALA A 351 -10.09 13.07 -24.20
CA ALA A 351 -9.96 14.51 -24.01
C ALA A 351 -9.39 15.15 -25.29
N SER A 352 -10.00 16.24 -25.76
CA SER A 352 -9.64 16.90 -27.03
C SER A 352 -9.43 18.40 -26.88
N ASN A 353 -8.64 18.99 -27.77
CA ASN A 353 -8.24 20.41 -27.77
C ASN A 353 -7.59 20.86 -26.46
N LEU A 354 -6.73 20.02 -25.89
CA LEU A 354 -6.05 20.30 -24.63
C LEU A 354 -5.13 21.52 -24.73
N GLN A 355 -5.28 22.44 -23.78
CA GLN A 355 -4.45 23.62 -23.61
C GLN A 355 -3.96 23.70 -22.17
N ALA A 356 -2.75 24.25 -21.99
CA ALA A 356 -2.14 24.43 -20.68
C ALA A 356 -1.74 25.88 -20.46
N LYS A 357 -2.33 26.50 -19.43
CA LYS A 357 -2.06 27.88 -19.03
C LYS A 357 -1.31 27.90 -17.71
N LEU A 358 -0.05 28.33 -17.77
CA LEU A 358 0.82 28.49 -16.60
C LEU A 358 0.84 29.95 -16.15
N SER A 359 0.56 30.18 -14.87
CA SER A 359 0.68 31.48 -14.21
C SER A 359 1.82 31.43 -13.19
N LEU A 360 2.83 32.27 -13.41
CA LEU A 360 4.04 32.35 -12.60
C LEU A 360 3.97 33.53 -11.62
N PRO A 361 4.61 33.42 -10.44
CA PRO A 361 4.69 34.54 -9.50
C PRO A 361 5.59 35.65 -10.02
N ALA A 362 5.45 36.85 -9.45
CA ALA A 362 6.28 38.00 -9.81
C ALA A 362 7.78 37.68 -9.66
N GLY A 363 8.59 38.13 -10.63
CA GLY A 363 10.03 37.88 -10.66
C GLY A 363 10.45 36.58 -11.37
N VAL A 364 9.53 35.62 -11.55
CA VAL A 364 9.79 34.37 -12.27
C VAL A 364 9.36 34.48 -13.72
N LYS A 365 10.25 34.16 -14.65
CA LYS A 365 10.03 34.25 -16.09
C LYS A 365 10.12 32.88 -16.75
N LEU A 366 9.27 32.66 -17.73
CA LEU A 366 9.35 31.52 -18.64
C LEU A 366 10.51 31.76 -19.63
N GLN A 367 11.37 30.78 -19.84
CA GLN A 367 12.48 30.89 -20.79
C GLN A 367 12.05 30.54 -22.23
N ASN A 368 11.04 29.68 -22.37
CA ASN A 368 10.54 29.23 -23.67
C ASN A 368 9.08 29.69 -23.86
N PRO A 369 8.82 30.92 -24.37
CA PRO A 369 7.48 31.41 -24.66
C PRO A 369 6.83 30.56 -25.76
N GLY A 370 5.98 29.60 -25.37
CA GLY A 370 5.31 28.65 -26.25
C GLY A 370 4.52 27.60 -25.46
N HIS A 371 4.03 26.58 -26.15
CA HIS A 371 3.43 25.43 -25.48
C HIS A 371 4.48 24.65 -24.67
N PRO A 372 4.10 24.07 -23.52
CA PRO A 372 5.02 23.20 -22.78
C PRO A 372 5.48 22.03 -23.64
N ALA A 373 6.72 21.58 -23.40
CA ALA A 373 7.20 20.35 -23.99
C ALA A 373 6.31 19.18 -23.53
N GLY A 374 5.94 18.30 -24.47
CA GLY A 374 5.11 17.12 -24.21
C GLY A 374 3.59 17.32 -24.33
N LEU A 375 3.12 18.55 -24.58
CA LEU A 375 1.68 18.79 -24.81
C LEU A 375 1.21 18.10 -26.10
N ARG A 376 0.16 17.29 -25.97
CA ARG A 376 -0.60 16.72 -27.10
C ARG A 376 -2.01 17.32 -27.08
N SER A 377 -2.60 17.52 -28.26
CA SER A 377 -3.96 18.07 -28.39
C SER A 377 -5.03 17.12 -27.89
N THR A 378 -4.75 15.82 -27.84
CA THR A 378 -5.66 14.78 -27.34
C THR A 378 -5.02 13.92 -26.27
N LEU A 379 -5.86 13.31 -25.42
CA LEU A 379 -5.46 12.30 -24.45
C LEU A 379 -6.56 11.24 -24.30
N GLU A 380 -6.26 10.02 -24.75
CA GLU A 380 -7.18 8.88 -24.67
C GLU A 380 -7.52 8.48 -23.22
N PRO A 381 -8.63 7.76 -22.96
CA PRO A 381 -8.96 7.22 -21.64
C PRO A 381 -7.79 6.43 -21.02
N GLY A 382 -7.47 6.72 -19.76
CA GLY A 382 -6.31 6.11 -19.07
C GLY A 382 -4.95 6.58 -19.59
N GLY A 383 -4.90 7.48 -20.57
CA GLY A 383 -3.68 8.07 -21.09
C GLY A 383 -3.06 9.06 -20.09
N GLU A 384 -1.74 9.13 -20.09
CA GLU A 384 -0.98 10.13 -19.34
C GLU A 384 -0.08 10.95 -20.26
N MET A 385 0.17 12.22 -19.91
CA MET A 385 1.21 13.04 -20.53
C MET A 385 1.95 13.88 -19.49
N ARG A 386 3.25 14.12 -19.71
CA ARG A 386 4.05 15.02 -18.89
C ARG A 386 4.28 16.32 -19.64
N LEU A 387 3.98 17.44 -18.99
CA LEU A 387 4.27 18.78 -19.46
C LEU A 387 5.48 19.34 -18.74
N VAL A 388 6.38 20.01 -19.46
CA VAL A 388 7.57 20.63 -18.87
C VAL A 388 7.72 22.08 -19.36
N TRP A 389 7.98 22.98 -18.42
CA TRP A 389 8.31 24.38 -18.63
C TRP A 389 9.70 24.69 -18.05
N MET A 390 10.45 25.53 -18.76
CA MET A 390 11.69 26.11 -18.24
C MET A 390 11.41 27.49 -17.66
N VAL A 391 11.73 27.69 -16.39
CA VAL A 391 11.54 28.96 -15.68
C VAL A 391 12.85 29.43 -15.05
N GLN A 392 12.96 30.73 -14.79
CA GLN A 392 14.12 31.32 -14.13
C GLN A 392 13.67 32.54 -13.32
N SER A 393 14.34 32.78 -12.19
CA SER A 393 14.22 34.03 -11.43
C SER A 393 15.60 34.63 -11.23
N ALA A 394 15.71 35.96 -11.30
CA ALA A 394 16.96 36.66 -10.98
C ALA A 394 17.19 36.81 -9.46
N HIS A 395 16.12 36.72 -8.67
CA HIS A 395 16.14 36.89 -7.22
C HIS A 395 15.51 35.69 -6.50
N PRO A 396 15.78 35.50 -5.20
CA PRO A 396 15.07 34.52 -4.39
C PRO A 396 13.56 34.73 -4.47
N VAL A 397 12.80 33.65 -4.49
CA VAL A 397 11.33 33.67 -4.56
C VAL A 397 10.77 32.60 -3.65
N GLU A 398 9.84 32.97 -2.78
CA GLU A 398 8.99 32.03 -2.04
C GLU A 398 7.54 32.36 -2.37
N SER A 399 6.97 31.62 -3.32
CA SER A 399 5.62 31.89 -3.81
C SER A 399 4.99 30.64 -4.42
N ARG A 400 3.94 30.81 -5.22
CA ARG A 400 3.20 29.72 -5.86
C ARG A 400 3.09 29.93 -7.36
N ALA A 401 3.23 28.85 -8.12
CA ALA A 401 2.84 28.79 -9.52
C ALA A 401 1.49 28.07 -9.65
N ASN A 402 0.69 28.47 -10.63
CA ASN A 402 -0.63 27.89 -10.90
C ASN A 402 -0.71 27.37 -12.34
N LEU A 403 -1.28 26.19 -12.51
CA LEU A 403 -1.56 25.55 -13.78
C LEU A 403 -3.07 25.41 -13.94
N ALA A 404 -3.59 25.81 -15.09
CA ALA A 404 -4.94 25.47 -15.53
C ALA A 404 -4.84 24.67 -16.84
N LEU A 405 -5.53 23.53 -16.89
CA LEU A 405 -5.71 22.74 -18.09
C LEU A 405 -7.16 22.83 -18.55
N GLU A 406 -7.34 23.10 -19.83
CA GLU A 406 -8.65 23.29 -20.45
C GLU A 406 -8.73 22.48 -21.75
N GLY A 407 -9.94 22.15 -22.18
CA GLY A 407 -10.18 21.49 -23.46
C GLY A 407 -11.67 21.45 -23.78
N ALA A 408 -12.01 20.90 -24.94
CA ALA A 408 -13.40 20.90 -25.42
C ALA A 408 -14.29 20.05 -24.50
N GLY A 409 -15.31 20.68 -23.89
CA GLY A 409 -16.26 19.99 -23.00
C GLY A 409 -15.68 19.58 -21.64
N LEU A 410 -14.43 19.94 -21.33
CA LEU A 410 -13.78 19.61 -20.07
C LEU A 410 -14.05 20.68 -19.02
N GLU A 411 -14.20 20.24 -17.78
CA GLU A 411 -13.99 21.14 -16.65
C GLU A 411 -12.50 21.43 -16.49
N ALA A 412 -12.17 22.69 -16.19
CA ALA A 412 -10.78 23.11 -16.05
C ALA A 412 -10.11 22.38 -14.88
N ALA A 413 -9.02 21.65 -15.16
CA ALA A 413 -8.23 21.02 -14.12
C ALA A 413 -7.17 22.02 -13.63
N ILE A 414 -7.27 22.41 -12.36
CA ILE A 414 -6.39 23.41 -11.76
C ILE A 414 -5.45 22.75 -10.78
N ALA A 415 -4.16 23.13 -10.82
CA ALA A 415 -3.17 22.73 -9.84
C ALA A 415 -2.31 23.92 -9.41
N THR A 416 -1.83 23.88 -8.18
CA THR A 416 -0.94 24.90 -7.62
C THR A 416 0.26 24.20 -7.01
N THR A 417 1.44 24.76 -7.20
CA THR A 417 2.65 24.25 -6.57
C THR A 417 3.45 25.36 -5.90
N LYS A 418 4.14 25.02 -4.82
CA LYS A 418 5.08 25.92 -4.16
C LYS A 418 6.33 26.03 -5.03
N LEU A 419 6.84 27.25 -5.19
CA LEU A 419 8.07 27.53 -5.89
C LEU A 419 8.99 28.27 -4.93
N HIS A 420 9.99 27.56 -4.42
CA HIS A 420 10.99 28.05 -3.49
C HIS A 420 12.33 28.12 -4.23
N ILE A 421 12.74 29.32 -4.61
CA ILE A 421 14.02 29.61 -5.27
C ILE A 421 14.89 30.33 -4.25
N HIS A 422 15.99 29.70 -3.86
CA HIS A 422 16.90 30.24 -2.85
C HIS A 422 17.93 31.18 -3.47
N GLU A 423 18.56 31.99 -2.63
CA GLU A 423 19.76 32.72 -3.01
C GLU A 423 20.87 31.74 -3.42
N SER A 424 21.64 32.10 -4.46
CA SER A 424 22.81 31.31 -4.83
C SER A 424 23.98 31.71 -3.93
N PRO A 425 24.64 30.76 -3.24
CA PRO A 425 25.69 31.08 -2.28
C PRO A 425 27.01 31.62 -2.90
N ALA A 426 27.02 31.89 -4.22
CA ALA A 426 28.16 32.45 -4.96
C ALA A 426 29.51 31.75 -4.70
N LEU A 427 29.48 30.42 -4.59
CA LEU A 427 30.67 29.61 -4.33
C LEU A 427 31.44 29.27 -5.61
N PRO A 428 32.78 29.12 -5.54
CA PRO A 428 33.56 28.66 -6.68
C PRO A 428 33.24 27.20 -7.02
N ARG A 429 33.52 26.80 -8.26
CA ARG A 429 33.41 25.39 -8.67
C ARG A 429 34.38 24.53 -7.87
N ALA A 430 33.91 23.39 -7.38
CA ALA A 430 34.72 22.38 -6.73
C ALA A 430 35.02 21.23 -7.71
N SER A 431 36.17 20.57 -7.55
CA SER A 431 36.53 19.38 -8.32
C SER A 431 36.01 18.07 -7.71
N TYR A 432 35.50 18.14 -6.47
CA TYR A 432 34.97 17.02 -5.69
C TYR A 432 34.04 17.55 -4.59
N VAL A 433 33.30 16.67 -3.92
CA VAL A 433 32.46 17.00 -2.76
C VAL A 433 33.29 17.79 -1.74
N PRO A 434 32.85 19.00 -1.32
CA PRO A 434 33.59 19.78 -0.33
C PRO A 434 33.70 19.08 1.02
N GLU A 435 34.84 19.22 1.69
CA GLU A 435 35.10 18.55 2.96
C GLU A 435 33.98 18.79 3.98
N PRO A 436 33.44 17.72 4.61
CA PRO A 436 32.40 17.86 5.62
C PRO A 436 32.89 18.59 6.86
N LYS A 437 31.99 19.30 7.52
CA LYS A 437 32.21 19.95 8.82
C LYS A 437 31.35 19.29 9.91
N PRO A 438 31.78 18.13 10.46
CA PRO A 438 30.97 17.38 11.41
C PRO A 438 30.53 18.21 12.62
N VAL A 439 29.29 18.01 13.01
CA VAL A 439 28.71 18.52 14.25
C VAL A 439 28.27 17.33 15.10
N ARG A 440 28.44 17.43 16.43
CA ARG A 440 28.30 16.31 17.36
C ARG A 440 27.64 16.78 18.66
N GLY A 441 26.59 16.08 19.07
CA GLY A 441 25.96 16.25 20.38
C GLY A 441 26.37 15.18 21.39
N GLY A 442 25.63 15.11 22.50
CA GLY A 442 25.86 14.15 23.59
C GLY A 442 25.27 12.75 23.38
N TYR A 443 24.64 12.49 22.23
CA TYR A 443 23.96 11.25 21.89
C TYR A 443 24.40 10.76 20.52
N GLU A 444 24.38 9.44 20.31
CA GLU A 444 24.55 8.87 18.96
C GLU A 444 23.23 9.01 18.18
N VAL A 445 23.33 9.41 16.92
CA VAL A 445 22.17 9.57 16.03
C VAL A 445 22.39 8.66 14.84
N GLY A 446 21.69 7.53 14.86
CA GLY A 446 21.69 6.56 13.77
C GLY A 446 20.59 6.83 12.76
N VAL A 447 20.83 6.44 11.51
CA VAL A 447 19.80 6.44 10.47
C VAL A 447 19.88 5.13 9.68
N TYR A 448 18.76 4.47 9.44
CA TYR A 448 18.71 3.32 8.53
C TYR A 448 19.01 3.75 7.08
N TYR A 449 19.68 2.88 6.33
CA TYR A 449 20.03 3.12 4.94
C TYR A 449 19.56 1.94 4.09
N PHE A 450 18.63 2.19 3.18
CA PHE A 450 18.11 1.20 2.24
C PHE A 450 18.92 1.22 0.93
N PRO A 451 19.66 0.16 0.59
CA PRO A 451 20.48 0.10 -0.62
C PRO A 451 19.66 -0.34 -1.84
N GLY A 452 18.61 0.41 -2.15
CA GLY A 452 17.63 0.08 -3.19
C GLY A 452 17.89 0.72 -4.56
N TRP A 453 18.76 1.74 -4.65
CA TRP A 453 18.70 2.73 -5.72
C TRP A 453 19.96 2.71 -6.62
N HIS A 454 20.21 1.57 -7.26
CA HIS A 454 21.39 1.37 -8.13
C HIS A 454 21.15 1.61 -9.63
N ASN A 455 19.90 1.72 -10.08
CA ASN A 455 19.59 1.92 -11.49
C ASN A 455 18.25 2.66 -11.70
N ALA A 456 18.01 3.13 -12.92
CA ALA A 456 16.82 3.91 -13.26
C ALA A 456 15.49 3.14 -13.07
N SER A 457 15.49 1.81 -13.26
CA SER A 457 14.31 0.97 -13.08
C SER A 457 13.82 0.97 -11.63
N ARG A 458 14.75 1.05 -10.66
CA ARG A 458 14.41 1.17 -9.23
C ARG A 458 13.70 2.49 -8.92
N TRP A 459 14.13 3.58 -9.55
CA TRP A 459 13.51 4.91 -9.40
C TRP A 459 12.15 5.06 -10.10
N GLN A 460 11.87 4.26 -11.14
CA GLN A 460 10.68 4.42 -11.98
C GLN A 460 9.35 4.49 -11.20
N PRO A 461 9.08 3.62 -10.19
CA PRO A 461 7.83 3.71 -9.41
C PRO A 461 7.69 5.01 -8.60
N ILE A 462 8.82 5.65 -8.25
CA ILE A 462 8.86 6.86 -7.42
C ILE A 462 8.67 8.13 -8.27
N GLN A 463 8.97 8.11 -9.57
CA GLN A 463 8.91 9.30 -10.44
C GLN A 463 7.50 9.91 -10.58
N ASN A 464 6.45 9.18 -10.20
CA ASN A 464 5.07 9.67 -10.12
C ASN A 464 4.77 10.42 -8.81
N PHE A 465 5.71 10.43 -7.88
CA PHE A 465 5.69 11.14 -6.59
C PHE A 465 6.85 12.15 -6.58
N PRO A 466 6.79 13.20 -7.42
CA PRO A 466 7.94 14.08 -7.64
C PRO A 466 8.36 14.87 -6.39
N GLU A 467 7.46 15.05 -5.42
CA GLU A 467 7.77 15.62 -4.11
C GLU A 467 8.90 14.86 -3.37
N ARG A 468 9.10 13.59 -3.73
CA ARG A 468 10.16 12.71 -3.20
C ARG A 468 11.49 12.85 -3.92
N LYS A 469 11.63 13.70 -4.94
CA LYS A 469 12.90 13.75 -5.70
C LYS A 469 14.04 14.21 -4.77
N PRO A 470 15.14 13.45 -4.65
CA PRO A 470 16.29 13.85 -3.84
C PRO A 470 16.95 15.12 -4.38
N VAL A 471 17.52 15.93 -3.49
CA VAL A 471 18.38 17.08 -3.86
C VAL A 471 19.57 16.62 -4.71
N LEU A 472 20.06 15.41 -4.48
CA LEU A 472 21.16 14.82 -5.24
C LEU A 472 20.77 14.42 -6.68
N GLY A 473 19.47 14.26 -6.95
CA GLY A 473 18.91 13.72 -8.20
C GLY A 473 18.55 12.25 -8.09
N TRP A 474 18.16 11.61 -9.19
CA TRP A 474 17.91 10.17 -9.28
C TRP A 474 19.24 9.39 -9.32
N TYR A 475 20.00 9.42 -8.23
CA TYR A 475 21.39 8.96 -8.16
C TYR A 475 21.57 7.44 -8.18
N GLN A 476 22.83 7.01 -8.33
CA GLN A 476 23.27 5.62 -8.18
C GLN A 476 24.08 5.46 -6.87
N GLU A 477 23.57 4.69 -5.92
CA GLU A 477 24.13 4.56 -4.54
C GLU A 477 25.51 3.91 -4.45
N GLY A 478 25.90 3.16 -5.49
CA GLY A 478 27.22 2.52 -5.56
C GLY A 478 28.36 3.47 -5.94
N LEU A 479 28.08 4.76 -6.19
CA LEU A 479 29.12 5.75 -6.53
C LEU A 479 29.74 6.34 -5.24
N PRO A 480 31.07 6.31 -5.07
CA PRO A 480 31.73 6.90 -3.90
C PRO A 480 31.40 8.38 -3.68
N GLU A 481 31.22 9.14 -4.76
CA GLU A 481 30.89 10.57 -4.70
C GLU A 481 29.47 10.82 -4.15
N VAL A 482 28.51 9.94 -4.46
CA VAL A 482 27.16 9.96 -3.88
C VAL A 482 27.24 9.69 -2.39
N ALA A 483 28.00 8.66 -1.98
CA ALA A 483 28.23 8.38 -0.57
C ALA A 483 28.92 9.54 0.17
N ASP A 484 29.86 10.26 -0.47
CA ASP A 484 30.51 11.44 0.12
C ASP A 484 29.54 12.61 0.30
N TRP A 485 28.57 12.82 -0.60
CA TRP A 485 27.47 13.76 -0.37
C TRP A 485 26.58 13.36 0.80
N HIS A 486 26.21 12.07 0.88
CA HIS A 486 25.42 11.56 2.00
C HIS A 486 26.16 11.72 3.34
N ILE A 487 27.45 11.39 3.37
CA ILE A 487 28.32 11.58 4.55
C ILE A 487 28.38 13.06 4.92
N LYS A 488 28.60 13.94 3.94
CA LYS A 488 28.67 15.39 4.17
C LYS A 488 27.43 15.89 4.89
N TRP A 489 26.26 15.63 4.30
CA TRP A 489 24.99 16.08 4.85
C TRP A 489 24.71 15.42 6.20
N ALA A 490 24.96 14.12 6.35
CA ALA A 490 24.74 13.42 7.61
C ALA A 490 25.55 14.03 8.76
N VAL A 491 26.87 14.14 8.60
CA VAL A 491 27.74 14.59 9.69
C VAL A 491 27.60 16.07 9.99
N GLU A 492 27.30 16.90 8.98
CA GLU A 492 27.00 18.32 9.18
C GLU A 492 25.67 18.55 9.91
N HIS A 493 24.78 17.55 9.96
CA HIS A 493 23.50 17.65 10.66
C HIS A 493 23.42 16.85 11.97
N GLY A 494 24.54 16.36 12.47
CA GLY A 494 24.60 15.67 13.76
C GLY A 494 24.35 14.16 13.69
N ILE A 495 24.15 13.58 12.50
CA ILE A 495 24.08 12.13 12.31
C ILE A 495 25.48 11.54 12.51
N THR A 496 25.56 10.45 13.28
CA THR A 496 26.83 9.84 13.69
C THR A 496 27.07 8.48 13.06
N PHE A 497 26.01 7.76 12.63
CA PHE A 497 26.17 6.51 11.91
C PHE A 497 25.02 6.17 10.96
N PHE A 498 25.31 5.36 9.93
CA PHE A 498 24.29 4.70 9.12
C PHE A 498 24.18 3.21 9.47
N ALA A 499 22.96 2.69 9.56
CA ALA A 499 22.66 1.28 9.67
C ALA A 499 22.22 0.75 8.29
N TYR A 500 23.14 0.11 7.57
CA TYR A 500 22.85 -0.40 6.22
C TYR A 500 22.04 -1.68 6.28
N ASP A 501 20.92 -1.70 5.55
CA ASP A 501 20.18 -2.94 5.32
C ASP A 501 21.08 -3.91 4.53
N TRP A 502 21.28 -5.10 5.08
CA TRP A 502 22.24 -6.07 4.59
C TRP A 502 21.62 -7.47 4.54
N TYR A 503 21.69 -8.10 3.36
CA TYR A 503 20.92 -9.28 3.04
C TYR A 503 21.79 -10.52 2.95
N TRP A 504 21.36 -11.59 3.61
CA TRP A 504 21.97 -12.91 3.56
C TRP A 504 20.93 -14.00 3.70
N SER A 505 21.01 -15.01 2.82
CA SER A 505 20.26 -16.25 2.93
C SER A 505 21.14 -17.41 2.45
N GLN A 506 21.59 -18.27 3.37
CA GLN A 506 22.34 -19.49 3.04
C GLN A 506 23.56 -19.25 2.12
N GLY A 507 24.29 -18.15 2.35
CA GLY A 507 25.45 -17.75 1.55
C GLY A 507 25.16 -16.82 0.37
N ALA A 508 23.90 -16.71 -0.07
CA ALA A 508 23.50 -15.74 -1.07
C ALA A 508 23.44 -14.33 -0.47
N ARG A 509 23.93 -13.33 -1.22
CA ARG A 509 24.00 -11.91 -0.82
C ARG A 509 23.43 -11.04 -1.94
N GLN A 510 22.82 -9.92 -1.57
CA GLN A 510 22.23 -8.95 -2.52
C GLN A 510 22.27 -7.53 -1.95
N LEU A 511 22.12 -6.54 -2.84
CA LEU A 511 22.05 -5.11 -2.50
C LEU A 511 23.26 -4.57 -1.70
N GLU A 512 24.46 -5.09 -1.93
CA GLU A 512 25.66 -4.67 -1.19
C GLU A 512 26.35 -3.41 -1.76
N HIS A 513 25.96 -2.98 -2.96
CA HIS A 513 26.64 -1.94 -3.74
C HIS A 513 26.77 -0.60 -2.98
N ALA A 514 25.73 -0.17 -2.25
CA ALA A 514 25.79 1.10 -1.52
C ALA A 514 26.88 1.09 -0.43
N LEU A 515 27.04 -0.04 0.26
CA LEU A 515 28.07 -0.21 1.28
C LEU A 515 29.45 -0.49 0.64
N HIS A 516 29.55 -1.48 -0.25
CA HIS A 516 30.83 -1.97 -0.79
C HIS A 516 31.45 -1.01 -1.81
N ASP A 517 30.65 -0.49 -2.72
CA ASP A 517 31.11 0.35 -3.82
C ASP A 517 30.96 1.83 -3.52
N GLY A 518 29.93 2.22 -2.77
CA GLY A 518 29.74 3.60 -2.29
C GLY A 518 30.57 3.89 -1.04
N TYR A 519 29.99 3.64 0.13
CA TYR A 519 30.53 4.08 1.43
C TYR A 519 31.95 3.58 1.73
N LEU A 520 32.25 2.31 1.53
CA LEU A 520 33.58 1.77 1.84
C LEU A 520 34.68 2.32 0.92
N LYS A 521 34.32 2.93 -0.22
CA LYS A 521 35.25 3.59 -1.14
C LYS A 521 35.16 5.12 -1.07
N ALA A 522 34.25 5.67 -0.27
CA ALA A 522 34.07 7.12 -0.09
C ALA A 522 35.27 7.77 0.60
N ARG A 523 35.60 9.00 0.21
CA ARG A 523 36.75 9.76 0.72
C ARG A 523 36.58 10.15 2.19
N TYR A 524 35.36 10.45 2.61
CA TYR A 524 35.02 10.96 3.93
C TYR A 524 34.47 9.90 4.88
N ARG A 525 34.54 8.61 4.52
CA ARG A 525 33.98 7.50 5.29
C ARG A 525 34.41 7.46 6.75
N SER A 526 35.58 7.99 7.09
CA SER A 526 36.10 8.03 8.46
C SER A 526 35.37 9.00 9.38
N LEU A 527 34.54 9.90 8.82
CA LEU A 527 33.78 10.89 9.59
C LEU A 527 32.42 10.37 10.08
N LEU A 528 31.87 9.35 9.42
CA LEU A 528 30.59 8.73 9.75
C LEU A 528 30.85 7.28 10.17
N LYS A 529 30.15 6.75 11.16
CA LYS A 529 30.27 5.32 11.48
C LYS A 529 29.24 4.52 10.66
N PHE A 530 29.35 3.19 10.64
CA PHE A 530 28.30 2.35 10.10
C PHE A 530 28.08 1.05 10.90
N CYS A 531 26.88 0.50 10.88
CA CYS A 531 26.60 -0.87 11.28
C CYS A 531 25.68 -1.55 10.27
N LEU A 532 25.35 -2.82 10.52
CA LEU A 532 24.46 -3.60 9.69
C LEU A 532 23.09 -3.76 10.36
N LEU A 533 22.03 -3.57 9.57
CA LEU A 533 20.75 -4.22 9.80
C LEU A 533 20.74 -5.52 9.00
N TRP A 534 20.68 -6.65 9.68
CA TRP A 534 20.49 -7.94 9.03
C TRP A 534 19.02 -8.07 8.60
N ALA A 535 18.78 -7.86 7.30
CA ALA A 535 17.48 -7.92 6.66
C ALA A 535 17.05 -9.37 6.42
N ASN A 536 16.84 -10.10 7.52
CA ASN A 536 16.68 -11.55 7.56
C ASN A 536 15.23 -12.04 7.33
N HIS A 537 14.42 -11.28 6.59
CA HIS A 537 13.06 -11.69 6.17
C HIS A 537 13.11 -12.73 5.04
N ASN A 538 13.88 -13.79 5.26
CA ASN A 538 14.09 -14.88 4.33
C ASN A 538 12.89 -15.84 4.29
N PRO A 539 12.78 -16.69 3.25
CA PRO A 539 11.81 -17.79 3.23
C PRO A 539 11.92 -18.70 4.48
N PRO A 540 10.83 -19.37 4.89
CA PRO A 540 10.86 -20.28 6.04
C PRO A 540 11.92 -21.38 5.90
N LYS A 541 12.48 -21.81 7.04
CA LYS A 541 13.49 -22.88 7.17
C LYS A 541 14.84 -22.57 6.51
N THR A 542 15.19 -21.30 6.38
CA THR A 542 16.48 -20.88 5.82
C THR A 542 17.51 -20.57 6.91
N HIS A 543 17.08 -20.23 8.12
CA HIS A 543 17.98 -19.97 9.24
C HIS A 543 18.39 -21.27 9.95
N SER A 544 19.69 -21.45 10.17
CA SER A 544 20.25 -22.57 10.95
C SER A 544 21.39 -22.06 11.85
N LEU A 545 21.81 -22.88 12.83
CA LEU A 545 23.01 -22.60 13.61
C LEU A 545 24.25 -22.46 12.70
N GLU A 546 24.37 -23.35 11.71
CA GLU A 546 25.45 -23.32 10.73
C GLU A 546 25.43 -22.04 9.90
N ASP A 547 24.26 -21.64 9.40
CA ASP A 547 24.12 -20.41 8.62
C ASP A 547 24.43 -19.16 9.45
N SER A 548 24.02 -19.15 10.73
CA SER A 548 24.34 -18.09 11.68
C SER A 548 25.86 -17.95 11.91
N VAL A 549 26.58 -19.07 11.97
CA VAL A 549 28.06 -19.09 12.05
C VAL A 549 28.69 -18.62 10.74
N ASN A 550 28.13 -19.00 9.59
CA ASN A 550 28.66 -18.61 8.28
C ASN A 550 28.52 -17.10 8.05
N VAL A 551 27.35 -16.54 8.36
CA VAL A 551 27.10 -15.10 8.16
C VAL A 551 27.98 -14.24 9.07
N VAL A 552 28.17 -14.62 10.34
CA VAL A 552 29.04 -13.83 11.25
C VAL A 552 30.50 -13.90 10.84
N ARG A 553 30.99 -15.04 10.34
CA ARG A 553 32.37 -15.15 9.82
C ARG A 553 32.59 -14.20 8.67
N TYR A 554 31.61 -14.12 7.77
CA TYR A 554 31.62 -13.14 6.69
C TYR A 554 31.69 -11.70 7.24
N TRP A 555 30.87 -11.36 8.25
CA TRP A 555 30.89 -10.03 8.85
C TRP A 555 32.20 -9.68 9.55
N ILE A 556 32.80 -10.63 10.26
CA ILE A 556 34.09 -10.47 10.92
C ILE A 556 35.16 -10.08 9.90
N THR A 557 35.26 -10.83 8.80
CA THR A 557 36.27 -10.63 7.76
C THR A 557 36.07 -9.31 7.02
N ASN A 558 34.82 -8.92 6.72
CA ASN A 558 34.56 -7.82 5.81
C ASN A 558 34.27 -6.47 6.51
N TYR A 559 33.76 -6.50 7.75
CA TYR A 559 33.22 -5.30 8.40
C TYR A 559 33.70 -5.07 9.84
N PHE A 560 33.61 -6.06 10.74
CA PHE A 560 33.75 -5.80 12.19
C PHE A 560 35.14 -5.34 12.63
N GLN A 561 36.16 -5.60 11.81
CA GLN A 561 37.54 -5.14 12.04
C GLN A 561 37.74 -3.66 11.70
N ARG A 562 36.79 -3.02 11.00
CA ARG A 562 36.94 -1.65 10.51
C ARG A 562 36.84 -0.62 11.66
N PRO A 563 37.67 0.43 11.68
CA PRO A 563 37.61 1.45 12.72
C PRO A 563 36.28 2.22 12.68
N GLU A 564 35.69 2.39 11.50
CA GLU A 564 34.42 3.11 11.30
C GLU A 564 33.18 2.27 11.69
N TYR A 565 33.35 1.00 12.07
CA TYR A 565 32.20 0.17 12.47
C TYR A 565 31.65 0.63 13.84
N TYR A 566 30.34 0.89 13.92
CA TYR A 566 29.66 1.34 15.13
C TYR A 566 29.62 0.25 16.20
N ARG A 567 30.01 0.62 17.42
CA ARG A 567 30.20 -0.29 18.55
C ARG A 567 29.52 0.24 19.80
N ILE A 568 28.92 -0.65 20.58
CA ILE A 568 28.46 -0.40 21.95
C ILE A 568 29.32 -1.26 22.87
N ASP A 569 29.93 -0.64 23.88
CA ASP A 569 30.88 -1.31 24.80
C ASP A 569 31.99 -2.09 24.08
N GLY A 570 32.49 -1.54 22.97
CA GLY A 570 33.51 -2.16 22.12
C GLY A 570 33.03 -3.32 21.24
N LYS A 571 31.78 -3.76 21.36
CA LYS A 571 31.19 -4.84 20.56
C LYS A 571 30.58 -4.28 19.25
N PRO A 572 30.86 -4.89 18.08
CA PRO A 572 30.16 -4.56 16.84
C PRO A 572 28.65 -4.71 17.00
N VAL A 573 27.91 -3.68 16.62
CA VAL A 573 26.43 -3.69 16.64
C VAL A 573 25.88 -4.34 15.37
N VAL A 574 24.90 -5.23 15.52
CA VAL A 574 24.05 -5.73 14.43
C VAL A 574 22.59 -5.61 14.85
N ILE A 575 21.77 -5.05 13.97
CA ILE A 575 20.32 -4.93 14.18
C ILE A 575 19.64 -6.08 13.44
N VAL A 576 18.78 -6.84 14.10
CA VAL A 576 18.07 -7.97 13.50
C VAL A 576 16.64 -7.55 13.18
N PHE A 577 16.27 -7.62 11.90
CA PHE A 577 15.01 -7.09 11.39
C PHE A 577 13.82 -8.02 11.70
N SER A 578 13.88 -9.27 11.25
CA SER A 578 12.80 -10.27 11.39
C SER A 578 13.09 -11.25 12.50
N THR A 579 12.89 -10.78 13.74
CA THR A 579 13.03 -11.59 14.96
C THR A 579 12.09 -12.81 14.96
N HIS A 580 10.87 -12.66 14.41
CA HIS A 580 9.89 -13.75 14.29
C HIS A 580 10.35 -14.89 13.37
N ASN A 581 11.04 -14.59 12.26
CA ASN A 581 11.49 -15.62 11.32
C ASN A 581 12.56 -16.52 11.96
N LEU A 582 13.51 -15.93 12.70
CA LEU A 582 14.49 -16.70 13.49
C LEU A 582 13.80 -17.59 14.52
N LEU A 583 12.83 -17.04 15.26
CA LEU A 583 12.08 -17.81 16.25
C LEU A 583 11.29 -18.96 15.61
N SER A 584 10.68 -18.72 14.45
CA SER A 584 9.92 -19.74 13.71
C SER A 584 10.81 -20.87 13.21
N ASP A 585 12.02 -20.57 12.74
CA ASP A 585 12.94 -21.55 12.17
C ASP A 585 13.71 -22.35 13.24
N LEU A 586 14.12 -21.69 14.32
CA LEU A 586 15.07 -22.24 15.30
C LEU A 586 14.46 -22.53 16.67
N GLY A 587 13.31 -21.94 16.99
CA GLY A 587 12.82 -21.83 18.36
C GLY A 587 13.72 -20.97 19.25
N ALA A 588 13.25 -20.61 20.46
CA ALA A 588 13.98 -19.70 21.34
C ALA A 588 15.37 -20.23 21.75
N GLU A 589 15.48 -21.54 21.98
CA GLU A 589 16.75 -22.17 22.33
C GLU A 589 17.73 -22.18 21.15
N GLY A 590 17.27 -22.49 19.93
CA GLY A 590 18.13 -22.46 18.75
C GLY A 590 18.63 -21.05 18.42
N VAL A 591 17.81 -20.02 18.66
CA VAL A 591 18.24 -18.61 18.54
C VAL A 591 19.33 -18.29 19.57
N ARG A 592 19.14 -18.66 20.84
CA ARG A 592 20.16 -18.46 21.89
C ARG A 592 21.48 -19.12 21.53
N GLN A 593 21.44 -20.38 21.10
CA GLN A 593 22.63 -21.15 20.70
C GLN A 593 23.33 -20.51 19.52
N SER A 594 22.57 -20.04 18.53
CA SER A 594 23.11 -19.34 17.36
C SER A 594 23.82 -18.06 17.75
N PHE A 595 23.21 -17.22 18.57
CA PHE A 595 23.84 -15.98 19.04
C PHE A 595 25.05 -16.24 19.94
N ALA A 596 25.02 -17.28 20.77
CA ALA A 596 26.17 -17.69 21.57
C ALA A 596 27.35 -18.10 20.67
N ALA A 597 27.09 -18.93 19.65
CA ALA A 597 28.09 -19.34 18.66
C ALA A 597 28.64 -18.13 17.87
N MET A 598 27.78 -17.20 17.46
CA MET A 598 28.21 -15.99 16.75
C MET A 598 29.14 -15.11 17.57
N ARG A 599 28.81 -14.91 18.86
CA ARG A 599 29.68 -14.17 19.79
C ARG A 599 31.01 -14.90 20.00
N GLU A 600 31.01 -16.22 20.00
CA GLU A 600 32.23 -17.00 20.14
C GLU A 600 33.15 -16.90 18.92
N GLU A 601 32.60 -16.90 17.70
CA GLU A 601 33.39 -16.61 16.50
C GLU A 601 33.99 -15.20 16.54
N CYS A 602 33.27 -14.21 17.07
CA CYS A 602 33.82 -12.87 17.30
C CYS A 602 35.01 -12.90 18.28
N ARG A 603 34.90 -13.65 19.39
CA ARG A 603 36.00 -13.80 20.37
C ARG A 603 37.23 -14.46 19.78
N LYS A 604 37.05 -15.53 18.99
CA LYS A 604 38.14 -16.19 18.26
C LYS A 604 38.86 -15.23 17.31
N ALA A 605 38.15 -14.24 16.77
CA ALA A 605 38.70 -13.21 15.90
C ALA A 605 39.27 -11.98 16.67
N GLY A 606 39.36 -12.04 18.00
CA GLY A 606 39.91 -10.97 18.84
C GLY A 606 38.93 -9.84 19.20
N LEU A 607 37.64 -10.00 18.93
CA LEU A 607 36.59 -9.04 19.31
C LEU A 607 35.96 -9.43 20.67
N PRO A 608 35.40 -8.49 21.45
CA PRO A 608 34.76 -8.81 22.75
C PRO A 608 33.43 -9.58 22.65
N GLY A 609 33.01 -9.96 21.44
CA GLY A 609 31.68 -10.48 21.09
C GLY A 609 31.00 -9.56 20.08
N MET A 610 29.66 -9.60 20.03
CA MET A 610 28.81 -8.69 19.25
C MET A 610 27.62 -8.22 20.09
N TYR A 611 27.04 -7.09 19.72
CA TYR A 611 25.85 -6.49 20.35
C TYR A 611 24.66 -6.59 19.41
N LEU A 612 23.63 -7.34 19.81
CA LEU A 612 22.46 -7.65 18.97
C LEU A 612 21.24 -6.82 19.40
N LEU A 613 20.75 -5.98 18.49
CA LEU A 613 19.52 -5.20 18.67
C LEU A 613 18.34 -5.88 17.95
N ALA A 614 17.25 -6.13 18.67
CA ALA A 614 16.04 -6.73 18.10
C ALA A 614 15.07 -5.65 17.61
N CYS A 615 14.61 -5.72 16.36
CA CYS A 615 13.42 -4.98 15.93
C CYS A 615 12.15 -5.64 16.49
N VAL A 616 11.39 -4.91 17.32
CA VAL A 616 10.23 -5.45 18.03
C VAL A 616 9.01 -4.54 17.96
N HIS A 617 7.82 -5.14 18.06
CA HIS A 617 6.59 -4.43 18.44
C HIS A 617 6.28 -4.59 19.93
N GLN A 618 6.73 -5.67 20.57
CA GLN A 618 6.52 -5.96 21.98
C GLN A 618 7.81 -6.56 22.56
N ALA A 619 8.13 -6.23 23.81
CA ALA A 619 9.41 -6.59 24.42
C ALA A 619 9.52 -8.05 24.87
N SER A 620 8.39 -8.74 25.05
CA SER A 620 8.22 -9.88 25.97
C SER A 620 8.98 -11.17 25.62
N GLN A 621 9.72 -11.24 24.50
CA GLN A 621 10.44 -12.45 24.10
C GLN A 621 11.90 -12.23 23.65
N ALA A 622 12.35 -10.98 23.49
CA ALA A 622 13.69 -10.72 22.98
C ALA A 622 14.78 -11.04 24.03
N ALA A 623 14.53 -10.77 25.30
CA ALA A 623 15.49 -11.04 26.37
C ALA A 623 15.87 -12.53 26.45
N ASP A 624 14.85 -13.40 26.44
CA ASP A 624 15.04 -14.84 26.54
C ASP A 624 15.78 -15.43 25.33
N GLN A 625 15.76 -14.76 24.17
CA GLN A 625 16.44 -15.21 22.95
C GLN A 625 17.92 -14.79 22.92
N GLY A 626 18.38 -14.00 23.88
CA GLY A 626 19.78 -13.58 24.01
C GLY A 626 20.13 -12.35 23.18
N TYR A 627 19.18 -11.47 22.88
CA TYR A 627 19.44 -10.12 22.37
C TYR A 627 20.00 -9.22 23.48
N ASP A 628 20.80 -8.20 23.11
CA ASP A 628 21.40 -7.26 24.06
C ASP A 628 20.58 -5.97 24.23
N GLY A 629 19.72 -5.64 23.26
CA GLY A 629 18.85 -4.47 23.30
C GLY A 629 17.71 -4.58 22.29
N ILE A 630 16.80 -3.61 22.33
CA ILE A 630 15.62 -3.55 21.45
C ILE A 630 15.54 -2.21 20.73
N THR A 631 14.92 -2.21 19.56
CA THR A 631 14.57 -1.04 18.76
C THR A 631 13.41 -1.40 17.82
N CYS A 632 13.16 -0.60 16.80
CA CYS A 632 12.29 -0.95 15.69
C CYS A 632 12.78 -0.29 14.39
N TYR A 633 12.46 -0.92 13.27
CA TYR A 633 12.53 -0.27 11.97
C TYR A 633 11.45 0.83 11.87
N ASN A 634 10.16 0.46 11.89
CA ASN A 634 9.05 1.41 11.91
C ASN A 634 7.77 0.82 12.54
N TRP A 635 6.93 1.69 13.12
CA TRP A 635 5.59 1.39 13.63
C TRP A 635 4.52 2.25 12.95
N ALA A 636 4.47 2.21 11.62
CA ALA A 636 3.64 3.06 10.80
C ALA A 636 2.14 3.03 11.13
N SER A 637 1.62 2.04 11.87
CA SER A 637 0.20 1.91 12.26
C SER A 637 -0.18 2.53 13.61
N LEU A 638 0.78 2.99 14.44
CA LEU A 638 0.46 3.53 15.77
C LEU A 638 -0.44 4.78 15.71
N GLY A 639 -1.45 4.84 16.58
CA GLY A 639 -2.38 5.97 16.63
C GLY A 639 -3.50 5.94 15.58
N LEU A 640 -3.65 4.84 14.84
CA LEU A 640 -4.85 4.54 14.04
C LEU A 640 -5.78 3.60 14.79
N THR A 641 -7.08 3.63 14.48
CA THR A 641 -8.12 2.77 15.09
C THR A 641 -8.94 2.06 14.02
N GLY A 642 -9.65 0.98 14.37
CA GLY A 642 -10.65 0.36 13.49
C GLY A 642 -10.17 -0.11 12.10
N GLY A 643 -8.88 -0.43 11.95
CA GLY A 643 -8.31 -0.86 10.66
C GLY A 643 -8.07 0.26 9.64
N GLU A 644 -8.13 1.53 10.08
CA GLU A 644 -7.79 2.70 9.27
C GLU A 644 -6.45 2.53 8.52
N LYS A 645 -6.42 3.00 7.28
CA LYS A 645 -5.21 3.01 6.44
C LYS A 645 -4.70 4.43 6.15
N ARG A 646 -5.37 5.47 6.65
CA ARG A 646 -4.96 6.85 6.45
C ARG A 646 -5.13 7.62 7.76
N GLY A 647 -4.12 8.37 8.15
CA GLY A 647 -4.24 9.29 9.28
C GLY A 647 -3.09 10.30 9.32
N PRO A 648 -3.21 11.38 10.09
CA PRO A 648 -2.20 12.42 10.14
C PRO A 648 -0.92 11.92 10.84
N TYR A 649 0.23 12.44 10.42
CA TYR A 649 1.52 12.13 11.02
C TYR A 649 1.60 12.53 12.50
N SER A 650 0.84 13.52 12.95
CA SER A 650 0.78 13.93 14.36
C SER A 650 0.31 12.82 15.31
N THR A 651 -0.64 11.97 14.90
CA THR A 651 -1.12 10.86 15.75
C THR A 651 -0.10 9.71 15.81
N LEU A 652 0.73 9.56 14.77
CA LEU A 652 1.85 8.62 14.77
C LEU A 652 2.87 8.99 15.85
N ILE A 653 3.25 10.28 15.93
CA ILE A 653 4.19 10.79 16.95
C ILE A 653 3.69 10.48 18.36
N ASP A 654 2.42 10.77 18.64
CA ASP A 654 1.83 10.49 19.95
C ASP A 654 1.75 8.98 20.23
N GLY A 655 1.53 8.17 19.19
CA GLY A 655 1.60 6.71 19.24
C GLY A 655 2.99 6.20 19.60
N TYR A 656 4.04 6.73 18.98
CA TYR A 656 5.44 6.42 19.30
C TYR A 656 5.78 6.75 20.75
N ARG A 657 5.37 7.92 21.27
CA ARG A 657 5.61 8.30 22.67
C ARG A 657 5.04 7.26 23.64
N ARG A 658 3.77 6.87 23.45
CA ARG A 658 3.12 5.83 24.26
C ARG A 658 3.83 4.47 24.13
N GLN A 659 4.27 4.14 22.93
CA GLN A 659 4.96 2.88 22.68
C GLN A 659 6.34 2.84 23.34
N TRP A 660 7.11 3.93 23.33
CA TRP A 660 8.37 4.01 24.07
C TRP A 660 8.15 3.84 25.58
N GLU A 661 7.18 4.53 26.15
CA GLU A 661 6.82 4.41 27.58
C GLU A 661 6.43 2.96 27.94
N ASN A 662 5.62 2.32 27.10
CA ASN A 662 5.23 0.92 27.27
C ASN A 662 6.44 -0.02 27.23
N LEU A 663 7.33 0.13 26.24
CA LEU A 663 8.53 -0.70 26.14
C LEU A 663 9.49 -0.47 27.30
N LEU A 664 9.65 0.77 27.76
CA LEU A 664 10.47 1.07 28.94
C LEU A 664 9.91 0.47 30.22
N ALA A 665 8.58 0.39 30.34
CA ALA A 665 7.92 -0.22 31.49
C ALA A 665 7.95 -1.75 31.47
N THR A 666 8.04 -2.37 30.29
CA THR A 666 7.83 -3.83 30.13
C THR A 666 9.06 -4.60 29.68
N SER A 667 10.06 -3.94 29.10
CA SER A 667 11.27 -4.57 28.59
C SER A 667 12.34 -4.68 29.68
N PRO A 668 12.98 -5.85 29.85
CA PRO A 668 14.21 -5.96 30.62
C PRO A 668 15.46 -5.59 29.79
N LEU A 669 15.34 -5.39 28.48
CA LEU A 669 16.43 -5.01 27.57
C LEU A 669 16.44 -3.51 27.26
N PRO A 670 17.61 -2.90 27.08
CA PRO A 670 17.74 -1.48 26.82
C PRO A 670 17.17 -1.10 25.45
N LEU A 671 16.47 0.02 25.40
CA LEU A 671 15.83 0.54 24.19
C LEU A 671 16.73 1.59 23.50
N MET A 672 17.02 1.39 22.21
CA MET A 672 17.45 2.45 21.30
C MET A 672 16.21 3.04 20.64
N LEU A 673 15.92 4.32 20.91
CA LEU A 673 14.64 4.92 20.54
C LEU A 673 14.47 4.98 19.00
N PRO A 674 13.50 4.25 18.42
CA PRO A 674 13.20 4.36 17.01
C PRO A 674 12.40 5.64 16.73
N ILE A 675 12.70 6.31 15.63
CA ILE A 675 12.09 7.55 15.15
C ILE A 675 11.66 7.33 13.71
N SER A 676 10.47 7.79 13.30
CA SER A 676 10.04 7.69 11.89
C SER A 676 9.96 9.06 11.23
N GLY A 677 10.45 9.20 10.00
CA GLY A 677 10.32 10.41 9.19
C GLY A 677 8.93 10.61 8.55
N GLY A 678 8.12 9.56 8.51
CA GLY A 678 6.83 9.53 7.80
C GLY A 678 6.48 8.11 7.35
N TRP A 679 5.36 7.97 6.64
CA TRP A 679 5.02 6.72 5.95
C TRP A 679 4.01 6.97 4.85
N ASP A 680 4.34 6.57 3.64
CA ASP A 680 3.46 6.56 2.47
C ASP A 680 4.00 5.54 1.46
N SER A 681 3.55 4.30 1.58
CA SER A 681 4.02 3.17 0.76
C SER A 681 3.27 3.00 -0.56
N ARG A 682 2.52 4.04 -1.00
CA ARG A 682 1.80 4.02 -2.29
C ARG A 682 2.69 3.69 -3.51
N PRO A 683 3.95 4.14 -3.63
CA PRO A 683 4.78 3.75 -4.77
C PRO A 683 5.03 2.25 -4.86
N TRP A 684 5.11 1.55 -3.73
CA TRP A 684 5.31 0.10 -3.69
C TRP A 684 4.01 -0.70 -3.73
N HIS A 685 2.96 -0.18 -3.10
CA HIS A 685 1.79 -1.00 -2.77
C HIS A 685 0.44 -0.38 -3.20
N GLY A 686 0.46 0.77 -3.87
CA GLY A 686 -0.73 1.44 -4.39
C GLY A 686 -1.58 2.15 -3.34
N GLU A 687 -2.68 2.76 -3.79
CA GLU A 687 -3.51 3.72 -3.03
C GLU A 687 -4.25 3.13 -1.80
N ALA A 688 -4.38 1.81 -1.71
CA ALA A 688 -5.10 1.13 -0.62
C ALA A 688 -4.23 0.87 0.62
N ASN A 689 -2.94 1.21 0.57
CA ASN A 689 -2.00 0.97 1.66
C ASN A 689 -1.97 2.09 2.70
N LEU A 690 -1.24 1.84 3.79
CA LEU A 690 -1.17 2.76 4.92
C LEU A 690 -0.47 4.06 4.51
N ILE A 691 -1.05 5.22 4.88
CA ILE A 691 -0.51 6.55 4.59
C ILE A 691 -0.60 7.46 5.82
N ARG A 692 0.50 8.16 6.10
CA ARG A 692 0.65 9.20 7.12
C ARG A 692 0.79 10.56 6.47
N HIS A 693 -0.35 11.23 6.28
CA HIS A 693 -0.40 12.53 5.63
C HIS A 693 -0.05 13.67 6.60
N ASP A 694 0.07 14.88 6.07
CA ASP A 694 0.37 16.11 6.82
C ASP A 694 1.72 16.11 7.59
N ARG A 695 2.69 15.29 7.14
CA ARG A 695 4.06 15.34 7.67
C ARG A 695 4.69 16.71 7.40
N THR A 696 5.51 17.21 8.32
CA THR A 696 6.29 18.45 8.12
C THR A 696 7.60 18.39 8.92
N PRO A 697 8.64 19.13 8.52
CA PRO A 697 9.86 19.28 9.32
C PRO A 697 9.60 19.71 10.77
N ALA A 698 8.59 20.57 11.00
CA ALA A 698 8.22 21.01 12.35
C ALA A 698 7.65 19.88 13.21
N LEU A 699 6.82 18.99 12.63
CA LEU A 699 6.32 17.81 13.33
C LEU A 699 7.43 16.78 13.56
N PHE A 700 8.32 16.57 12.58
CA PHE A 700 9.48 15.70 12.75
C PHE A 700 10.42 16.21 13.85
N ARG A 701 10.67 17.52 13.91
CA ARG A 701 11.41 18.17 14.99
C ARG A 701 10.77 17.94 16.36
N ARG A 702 9.44 18.05 16.47
CA ARG A 702 8.71 17.70 17.70
C ARG A 702 8.97 16.24 18.11
N HIS A 703 8.93 15.32 17.14
CA HIS A 703 9.19 13.90 17.40
C HIS A 703 10.62 13.64 17.92
N LEU A 704 11.61 14.33 17.35
CA LEU A 704 13.01 14.32 17.83
C LEU A 704 13.14 14.92 19.23
N GLN A 705 12.45 16.04 19.51
CA GLN A 705 12.43 16.69 20.81
C GLN A 705 11.83 15.77 21.89
N ASP A 706 10.71 15.08 21.60
CA ASP A 706 10.12 14.10 22.51
C ASP A 706 11.13 13.00 22.89
N ALA A 707 11.92 12.52 21.92
CA ALA A 707 12.96 11.52 22.16
C ALA A 707 14.12 12.07 23.00
N ARG A 708 14.58 13.30 22.69
CA ARG A 708 15.61 13.99 23.47
C ARG A 708 15.18 14.22 24.92
N ASP A 709 13.97 14.71 25.13
CA ASP A 709 13.41 14.94 26.46
C ASP A 709 13.27 13.64 27.26
N LEU A 710 12.98 12.52 26.59
CA LEU A 710 12.96 11.21 27.22
C LEU A 710 14.38 10.74 27.62
N LEU A 711 15.37 10.92 26.74
CA LEU A 711 16.78 10.60 27.02
C LEU A 711 17.36 11.45 28.17
N GLU A 712 16.99 12.73 28.25
CA GLU A 712 17.46 13.65 29.30
C GLU A 712 16.83 13.32 30.66
N ARG A 713 15.51 13.06 30.70
CA ARG A 713 14.79 12.71 31.95
C ARG A 713 15.31 11.44 32.61
N GLN A 714 15.87 10.53 31.83
CA GLN A 714 16.22 9.17 32.25
C GLN A 714 17.75 8.99 32.40
N ALA A 715 18.54 10.03 32.67
CA ALA A 715 20.01 9.95 32.60
C ALA A 715 20.74 9.08 33.67
N LYS A 716 20.06 8.45 34.64
CA LYS A 716 20.68 7.62 35.70
C LYS A 716 19.90 6.32 35.99
N GLY A 717 20.46 5.17 35.61
CA GLY A 717 19.95 3.84 35.98
C GLY A 717 18.87 3.26 35.06
N THR A 718 18.80 3.70 33.82
CA THR A 718 17.64 3.49 32.95
C THR A 718 17.91 2.51 31.83
N ASN A 719 16.86 1.81 31.42
CA ASN A 719 16.90 0.84 30.34
C ASN A 719 16.87 1.50 28.94
N LEU A 720 17.66 2.57 28.76
CA LEU A 720 17.78 3.36 27.52
C LEU A 720 19.24 3.40 27.06
N LEU A 721 19.44 3.18 25.77
CA LEU A 721 20.71 3.49 25.12
C LEU A 721 20.78 5.00 24.86
N LYS A 722 21.99 5.58 24.95
CA LYS A 722 22.24 7.00 24.63
C LYS A 722 22.29 7.24 23.12
N ALA A 723 21.31 6.68 22.42
CA ALA A 723 21.23 6.68 20.98
C ALA A 723 19.76 6.70 20.52
N ILE A 724 19.52 7.37 19.40
CA ILE A 724 18.28 7.24 18.63
C ILE A 724 18.59 6.57 17.29
N LEU A 725 17.55 6.02 16.65
CA LEU A 725 17.65 5.42 15.32
C LEU A 725 16.48 5.87 14.45
N ILE A 726 16.79 6.58 13.38
CA ILE A 726 15.80 7.18 12.48
C ILE A 726 15.58 6.27 11.27
N GLU A 727 14.32 5.96 11.00
CA GLU A 727 13.87 5.32 9.78
C GLU A 727 13.30 6.40 8.85
N ALA A 728 13.93 6.69 7.70
CA ALA A 728 15.25 6.22 7.22
C ALA A 728 15.96 7.34 6.42
N TRP A 729 17.19 7.13 5.96
CA TRP A 729 17.89 8.08 5.09
C TRP A 729 17.13 8.23 3.77
N ASN A 730 16.92 7.12 3.08
CA ASN A 730 16.56 7.04 1.66
C ASN A 730 15.53 5.93 1.35
N GLU A 731 14.64 5.60 2.29
CA GLU A 731 13.53 4.68 2.01
C GLU A 731 12.42 5.42 1.23
N TRP A 732 12.73 5.77 -0.02
CA TRP A 732 11.89 6.62 -0.86
C TRP A 732 10.54 6.01 -1.18
N GLY A 733 10.44 4.69 -1.25
CA GLY A 733 9.19 4.05 -1.64
C GLY A 733 8.25 3.77 -0.49
N GLU A 734 8.73 3.57 0.75
CA GLU A 734 7.85 3.52 1.93
C GLU A 734 7.52 4.91 2.50
N GLY A 735 8.24 5.97 2.08
CA GLY A 735 7.88 7.35 2.40
C GLY A 735 8.41 7.87 3.74
N SER A 736 9.35 7.17 4.36
CA SER A 736 9.97 7.49 5.65
C SER A 736 11.33 8.18 5.55
N TYR A 737 11.78 8.50 4.34
CA TYR A 737 13.05 9.17 4.06
C TYR A 737 13.22 10.53 4.76
N ILE A 738 14.47 10.85 5.13
CA ILE A 738 14.89 12.15 5.67
C ILE A 738 15.97 12.83 4.83
N GLU A 739 16.51 12.14 3.82
CA GLU A 739 17.45 12.71 2.86
C GLU A 739 16.86 13.99 2.25
N PRO A 740 17.67 15.04 1.99
CA PRO A 740 17.17 16.28 1.42
C PRO A 740 16.43 16.04 0.11
N HIS A 741 15.22 16.59 -0.01
CA HIS A 741 14.31 16.31 -1.12
C HIS A 741 13.48 17.53 -1.52
N LEU A 742 12.80 17.45 -2.65
CA LEU A 742 12.04 18.54 -3.23
C LEU A 742 11.01 19.18 -2.28
N GLU A 743 10.28 18.38 -1.50
CA GLU A 743 9.18 18.89 -0.66
C GLU A 743 9.66 19.83 0.46
N TYR A 744 10.81 19.51 1.09
CA TYR A 744 11.27 20.19 2.31
C TYR A 744 12.74 20.64 2.28
N GLY A 745 13.44 20.46 1.17
CA GLY A 745 14.88 20.70 1.09
C GLY A 745 15.59 19.95 2.22
N PHE A 746 16.36 20.68 3.03
CA PHE A 746 17.13 20.17 4.16
C PHE A 746 16.36 20.18 5.48
N GLY A 747 15.09 20.60 5.51
CA GLY A 747 14.37 20.87 6.77
C GLY A 747 14.30 19.68 7.74
N TYR A 748 14.31 18.44 7.24
CA TYR A 748 14.39 17.25 8.10
C TYR A 748 15.77 17.11 8.75
N LEU A 749 16.85 17.33 8.00
CA LEU A 749 18.21 17.30 8.56
C LEU A 749 18.46 18.49 9.48
N ASP A 750 17.94 19.68 9.16
CA ASP A 750 17.97 20.85 10.05
C ASP A 750 17.33 20.55 11.41
N ALA A 751 16.20 19.84 11.41
CA ALA A 751 15.55 19.40 12.65
C ALA A 751 16.46 18.47 13.47
N VAL A 752 17.20 17.55 12.82
CA VAL A 752 18.20 16.71 13.51
C VAL A 752 19.33 17.57 14.08
N ARG A 753 19.84 18.52 13.30
CA ARG A 753 20.92 19.42 13.72
C ARG A 753 20.51 20.28 14.92
N GLU A 754 19.32 20.87 14.88
CA GLU A 754 18.79 21.70 15.97
C GLU A 754 18.64 20.91 17.27
N VAL A 755 18.13 19.67 17.19
CA VAL A 755 17.82 18.86 18.37
C VAL A 755 19.05 18.10 18.88
N PHE A 756 19.90 17.57 18.01
CA PHE A 756 21.00 16.66 18.40
C PHE A 756 22.40 17.14 18.02
N GLY A 757 22.56 18.20 17.21
CA GLY A 757 23.87 18.67 16.75
C GLY A 757 24.74 19.31 17.85
N GLY A 758 24.18 19.82 18.94
CA GLY A 758 24.94 20.41 20.04
C GLY A 758 25.50 21.83 19.80
N GLN A 759 25.69 22.26 18.54
CA GLN A 759 26.02 23.64 18.17
C GLN A 759 24.79 24.37 17.59
N ARG A 760 24.53 25.59 18.10
CA ARG A 760 23.48 26.49 17.58
C ARG A 760 24.13 27.55 16.68
N GLY A 761 23.54 27.81 15.51
CA GLY A 761 23.99 28.85 14.57
C GLY A 761 23.63 28.50 13.12
N ASP A 762 23.74 29.49 12.24
CA ASP A 762 23.40 29.36 10.81
C ASP A 762 24.26 28.27 10.14
N HIS A 763 23.61 27.34 9.44
CA HIS A 763 24.24 26.32 8.61
C HIS A 763 23.91 26.59 7.15
N LEU A 764 24.92 26.47 6.27
CA LEU A 764 24.71 26.58 4.84
C LEU A 764 24.49 25.19 4.25
N ASP A 765 23.26 24.91 3.87
CA ASP A 765 22.89 23.68 3.16
C ASP A 765 23.37 23.69 1.72
N LEU A 766 24.49 23.00 1.52
CA LEU A 766 25.13 22.94 0.23
C LEU A 766 24.56 21.82 -0.64
N ALA A 767 24.05 22.16 -1.82
CA ALA A 767 23.70 21.20 -2.86
C ALA A 767 24.84 21.08 -3.90
N PRO A 768 24.93 19.98 -4.68
CA PRO A 768 25.98 19.82 -5.69
C PRO A 768 26.05 20.97 -6.69
N VAL A 769 24.86 21.46 -7.07
CA VAL A 769 24.69 22.54 -8.02
C VAL A 769 25.42 23.81 -7.55
N ASP A 770 25.50 24.06 -6.24
CA ASP A 770 26.12 25.27 -5.68
C ASP A 770 27.64 25.33 -5.89
N VAL A 771 28.29 24.19 -6.04
CA VAL A 771 29.73 24.07 -6.31
C VAL A 771 30.03 23.54 -7.72
N GLY A 772 29.04 23.60 -8.62
CA GLY A 772 29.22 23.20 -10.02
C GLY A 772 29.38 21.68 -10.22
N LEU A 773 28.88 20.88 -9.28
CA LEU A 773 28.79 19.41 -9.38
C LEU A 773 27.36 18.97 -9.69
N GLY A 774 27.20 17.70 -10.07
CA GLY A 774 25.91 17.12 -10.43
C GLY A 774 25.25 17.76 -11.68
N PRO A 775 23.94 17.54 -11.89
CA PRO A 775 23.09 16.63 -11.13
C PRO A 775 23.60 15.19 -11.22
N TYR A 776 23.33 14.37 -10.19
CA TYR A 776 23.64 12.94 -10.23
C TYR A 776 22.45 12.13 -10.76
N ASP A 777 21.49 12.76 -11.45
CA ASP A 777 20.41 12.07 -12.13
C ASP A 777 20.99 10.97 -13.05
N ILE A 778 20.67 9.71 -12.77
CA ILE A 778 20.94 8.62 -13.71
C ILE A 778 20.20 8.98 -15.01
N PRO A 779 20.85 8.84 -16.19
CA PRO A 779 20.20 9.06 -17.46
C PRO A 779 18.87 8.28 -17.51
N PRO A 780 17.79 8.87 -18.05
CA PRO A 780 16.57 8.12 -18.26
C PRO A 780 16.90 6.86 -19.07
N PRO A 781 16.23 5.73 -18.81
CA PRO A 781 16.46 4.53 -19.59
C PRO A 781 16.29 4.86 -21.08
N PRO A 782 17.02 4.16 -21.97
CA PRO A 782 16.81 4.31 -23.41
C PRO A 782 15.32 4.14 -23.75
N PRO A 783 14.84 4.73 -24.87
CA PRO A 783 13.45 4.61 -25.24
C PRO A 783 12.98 3.15 -25.17
N PRO A 784 11.76 2.90 -24.68
CA PRO A 784 11.24 1.57 -24.46
C PRO A 784 11.57 0.63 -25.60
N ARG A 785 12.41 -0.36 -25.35
CA ARG A 785 12.63 -1.43 -26.31
C ARG A 785 11.44 -2.37 -26.23
N THR A 786 10.97 -2.77 -27.40
CA THR A 786 10.00 -3.84 -27.55
C THR A 786 10.64 -5.07 -28.17
N ALA A 787 11.97 -5.10 -28.29
CA ALA A 787 12.77 -6.19 -28.82
C ALA A 787 14.16 -6.19 -28.16
N TRP A 788 14.69 -7.39 -27.91
CA TRP A 788 16.01 -7.67 -27.33
C TRP A 788 16.68 -8.79 -28.11
N GLU A 789 17.94 -8.58 -28.46
CA GLU A 789 18.75 -9.48 -29.32
C GLU A 789 20.15 -9.75 -28.73
N PHE A 790 20.49 -9.14 -27.58
CA PHE A 790 21.69 -9.47 -26.80
C PHE A 790 23.03 -9.42 -27.56
N ILE A 791 23.12 -8.57 -28.59
CA ILE A 791 24.28 -8.50 -29.51
C ILE A 791 25.55 -8.06 -28.77
N HIS A 792 25.45 -7.12 -27.84
CA HIS A 792 26.60 -6.47 -27.21
C HIS A 792 26.68 -6.68 -25.70
N ASP A 793 25.53 -6.79 -25.03
CA ASP A 793 25.40 -6.95 -23.59
C ASP A 793 24.05 -7.61 -23.24
N ALA A 794 23.70 -7.65 -21.94
CA ALA A 794 22.44 -8.22 -21.48
C ALA A 794 21.22 -7.32 -21.76
N GLU A 795 21.42 -6.15 -22.34
CA GLU A 795 20.38 -5.16 -22.70
C GLU A 795 19.44 -4.81 -21.52
N GLY A 796 20.00 -4.82 -20.30
CA GLY A 796 19.30 -4.53 -19.06
C GLY A 796 18.55 -5.71 -18.44
N TRP A 797 18.72 -6.93 -18.97
CA TRP A 797 18.26 -8.15 -18.31
C TRP A 797 19.21 -8.57 -17.19
N GLU A 798 18.66 -8.86 -16.02
CA GLU A 798 19.39 -9.27 -14.81
C GLU A 798 18.96 -10.69 -14.40
N ASN A 799 19.88 -11.48 -13.84
CA ASN A 799 19.53 -12.75 -13.20
C ASN A 799 19.25 -12.50 -11.73
N THR A 800 18.05 -12.82 -11.29
CA THR A 800 17.76 -12.85 -9.85
C THR A 800 16.97 -14.12 -9.54
N MET A 801 17.18 -14.71 -8.36
CA MET A 801 16.57 -15.97 -7.94
C MET A 801 16.93 -17.20 -8.78
N HIS A 802 17.53 -18.20 -8.12
CA HIS A 802 17.80 -19.53 -8.68
C HIS A 802 18.44 -19.56 -10.10
N LEU A 803 19.17 -18.50 -10.47
CA LEU A 803 19.97 -18.40 -11.70
C LEU A 803 21.38 -17.93 -11.35
N SER A 804 22.37 -18.59 -11.96
CA SER A 804 23.78 -18.25 -11.82
C SER A 804 24.45 -18.09 -13.20
N GLN A 805 25.66 -17.54 -13.22
CA GLN A 805 26.51 -17.44 -14.41
C GLN A 805 25.86 -16.66 -15.58
N LEU A 806 25.20 -15.53 -15.27
CA LEU A 806 24.67 -14.66 -16.32
C LEU A 806 25.80 -14.20 -17.24
N THR A 807 25.65 -14.48 -18.53
CA THR A 807 26.55 -14.00 -19.57
C THR A 807 25.73 -13.52 -20.76
N ALA A 808 26.16 -12.44 -21.39
CA ALA A 808 25.58 -11.94 -22.63
C ALA A 808 26.70 -11.75 -23.65
N ARG A 809 26.79 -12.66 -24.62
CA ARG A 809 27.83 -12.71 -25.66
C ARG A 809 27.27 -13.37 -26.91
N ASP A 810 27.81 -13.03 -28.07
CA ASP A 810 27.47 -13.66 -29.35
C ASP A 810 25.96 -13.65 -29.67
N GLY A 811 25.27 -12.55 -29.33
CA GLY A 811 23.82 -12.40 -29.58
C GLY A 811 22.93 -13.21 -28.64
N GLN A 812 23.46 -13.70 -27.50
CA GLN A 812 22.72 -14.60 -26.62
C GLN A 812 22.87 -14.21 -25.15
N LEU A 813 21.75 -14.23 -24.44
CA LEU A 813 21.72 -14.21 -22.97
C LEU A 813 21.74 -15.64 -22.44
N SER A 814 22.66 -15.98 -21.54
CA SER A 814 22.77 -17.33 -20.96
C SER A 814 22.87 -17.31 -19.44
N GLY A 815 22.35 -18.37 -18.80
CA GLY A 815 22.48 -18.63 -17.37
C GLY A 815 22.25 -20.11 -17.04
N ILE A 816 22.58 -20.49 -15.80
CA ILE A 816 22.36 -21.85 -15.27
C ILE A 816 21.34 -21.80 -14.14
N THR A 817 20.28 -22.59 -14.25
CA THR A 817 19.26 -22.75 -13.20
C THR A 817 19.86 -23.47 -11.99
N THR A 818 19.74 -22.91 -10.79
CA THR A 818 20.25 -23.48 -9.54
C THR A 818 19.15 -23.97 -8.59
N GLY A 819 17.88 -23.72 -8.93
CA GLY A 819 16.70 -24.13 -8.16
C GLY A 819 15.47 -24.29 -9.04
N ASN A 820 14.28 -24.25 -8.44
CA ASN A 820 12.98 -24.46 -9.11
C ASN A 820 12.23 -23.16 -9.48
N ASP A 821 12.85 -22.00 -9.27
CA ASP A 821 12.28 -20.69 -9.58
C ASP A 821 13.34 -19.76 -10.24
N PRO A 822 14.02 -20.21 -11.31
CA PRO A 822 15.00 -19.39 -12.02
C PRO A 822 14.29 -18.20 -12.69
N ALA A 823 14.80 -16.97 -12.56
CA ALA A 823 14.12 -15.81 -13.15
C ALA A 823 15.07 -14.76 -13.79
N PHE A 824 14.84 -14.48 -15.07
CA PHE A 824 15.43 -13.33 -15.77
C PHE A 824 14.48 -12.13 -15.63
N PHE A 825 15.00 -11.00 -15.13
CA PHE A 825 14.25 -9.76 -14.99
C PHE A 825 14.66 -8.80 -16.10
N GLY A 826 13.70 -8.41 -16.93
CA GLY A 826 13.93 -7.51 -18.03
C GLY A 826 14.02 -6.04 -17.61
N PRO A 827 14.52 -5.18 -18.50
CA PRO A 827 14.62 -3.74 -18.23
C PRO A 827 13.23 -3.09 -18.13
N ALA A 828 13.21 -1.86 -17.62
CA ALA A 828 12.02 -1.02 -17.70
C ALA A 828 11.59 -0.79 -19.16
N ILE A 829 10.29 -0.92 -19.41
CA ILE A 829 9.67 -0.59 -20.70
C ILE A 829 8.51 0.41 -20.51
N GLN A 830 7.97 0.90 -21.63
CA GLN A 830 6.69 1.62 -21.70
C GLN A 830 6.02 1.22 -23.01
N ALA A 831 5.34 0.07 -22.99
CA ALA A 831 4.65 -0.44 -24.16
C ALA A 831 3.13 -0.35 -23.95
N PRO A 832 2.39 0.46 -24.73
CA PRO A 832 0.92 0.46 -24.68
C PRO A 832 0.43 -0.94 -25.05
N SER A 833 -0.16 -1.65 -24.10
CA SER A 833 -0.49 -3.07 -24.25
C SER A 833 -1.45 -3.31 -25.43
N ALA A 834 -2.33 -2.34 -25.71
CA ALA A 834 -3.26 -2.35 -26.84
C ALA A 834 -2.57 -2.43 -28.22
N GLN A 835 -1.28 -2.14 -28.33
CA GLN A 835 -0.51 -2.26 -29.57
C GLN A 835 0.07 -3.66 -29.76
N PHE A 836 0.16 -4.49 -28.72
CA PHE A 836 0.90 -5.76 -28.75
C PHE A 836 0.00 -6.93 -28.38
N GLY A 837 -0.15 -7.88 -29.29
CA GLY A 837 -1.02 -9.04 -29.13
C GLY A 837 -0.32 -10.24 -28.49
N ALA A 838 0.98 -10.37 -28.72
CA ALA A 838 1.77 -11.52 -28.32
C ALA A 838 3.20 -11.11 -27.89
N VAL A 839 3.86 -11.99 -27.13
CA VAL A 839 5.30 -11.93 -26.86
C VAL A 839 5.96 -13.13 -27.49
N HIS A 840 7.04 -12.89 -28.23
CA HIS A 840 7.79 -13.91 -28.92
C HIS A 840 9.14 -14.11 -28.23
N ILE A 841 9.50 -15.36 -27.95
CA ILE A 841 10.74 -15.74 -27.26
C ILE A 841 11.41 -16.84 -28.09
N ARG A 842 12.68 -16.68 -28.42
CA ARG A 842 13.49 -17.77 -28.98
C ARG A 842 14.55 -18.18 -27.98
N MET A 843 14.46 -19.43 -27.52
CA MET A 843 15.37 -19.94 -26.49
C MET A 843 15.65 -21.43 -26.64
N ARG A 844 16.73 -21.86 -26.02
CA ARG A 844 17.16 -23.26 -25.91
C ARG A 844 17.43 -23.60 -24.44
N LEU A 845 16.94 -24.75 -24.02
CA LEU A 845 17.25 -25.36 -22.72
C LEU A 845 18.09 -26.62 -22.96
N THR A 846 19.31 -26.64 -22.43
CA THR A 846 20.21 -27.79 -22.52
C THR A 846 20.27 -28.50 -21.16
N PRO A 847 19.74 -29.73 -21.05
CA PRO A 847 19.82 -30.53 -19.84
C PRO A 847 21.20 -31.19 -19.65
N PRO A 848 21.50 -31.72 -18.45
CA PRO A 848 22.66 -32.58 -18.25
C PRO A 848 22.57 -33.85 -19.11
N PRO A 849 23.70 -34.51 -19.43
CA PRO A 849 23.71 -35.75 -20.23
C PRO A 849 22.74 -36.81 -19.66
N GLY A 850 21.85 -37.33 -20.51
CA GLY A 850 20.85 -38.35 -20.14
C GLY A 850 19.53 -37.82 -19.57
N GLY A 851 19.36 -36.50 -19.46
CA GLY A 851 18.05 -35.88 -19.27
C GLY A 851 17.53 -35.35 -20.60
N ASP A 852 16.33 -35.74 -21.00
CA ASP A 852 15.57 -35.12 -22.09
C ASP A 852 14.11 -34.95 -21.65
N GLY A 853 13.36 -34.11 -22.35
CA GLY A 853 11.92 -33.94 -22.12
C GLY A 853 11.44 -32.50 -22.14
N THR A 854 10.22 -32.30 -21.63
CA THR A 854 9.58 -31.00 -21.51
C THR A 854 9.79 -30.41 -20.12
N ASP A 855 9.72 -29.09 -20.03
CA ASP A 855 9.70 -28.32 -18.80
C ASP A 855 8.58 -27.26 -18.87
N THR A 856 8.40 -26.50 -17.80
CA THR A 856 7.45 -25.37 -17.76
C THR A 856 8.22 -24.07 -17.60
N ALA A 857 7.96 -23.14 -18.52
CA ALA A 857 8.38 -21.75 -18.40
C ALA A 857 7.17 -20.85 -18.11
N GLN A 858 7.45 -19.63 -17.65
CA GLN A 858 6.44 -18.65 -17.35
C GLN A 858 6.93 -17.24 -17.70
N LEU A 859 6.14 -16.51 -18.49
CA LEU A 859 6.38 -15.10 -18.74
C LEU A 859 5.46 -14.30 -17.83
N PHE A 860 6.05 -13.41 -17.04
CA PHE A 860 5.36 -12.41 -16.25
C PHE A 860 5.53 -11.01 -16.86
N TRP A 861 4.57 -10.13 -16.57
CA TRP A 861 4.70 -8.72 -16.89
C TRP A 861 4.22 -7.83 -15.77
N ARG A 862 4.84 -6.65 -15.73
CA ARG A 862 4.47 -5.53 -14.87
C ARG A 862 3.76 -4.47 -15.70
N THR A 863 2.82 -3.76 -15.09
CA THR A 863 2.21 -2.57 -15.69
C THR A 863 2.44 -1.36 -14.80
N LYS A 864 2.05 -0.16 -15.24
CA LYS A 864 2.01 1.02 -14.35
C LYS A 864 1.12 0.82 -13.11
N ARG A 865 0.19 -0.13 -13.16
CA ARG A 865 -0.84 -0.31 -12.14
C ARG A 865 -0.56 -1.47 -11.18
N TRP A 866 0.22 -2.46 -11.59
CA TRP A 866 0.52 -3.61 -10.75
C TRP A 866 1.88 -4.25 -11.06
N PRO A 867 2.53 -4.83 -10.04
CA PRO A 867 3.73 -5.65 -10.21
C PRO A 867 3.42 -6.93 -11.00
N GLU A 868 4.47 -7.58 -11.48
CA GLU A 868 4.43 -8.97 -11.94
C GLU A 868 3.91 -9.91 -10.83
N ASN A 869 2.95 -10.76 -11.16
CA ASN A 869 2.39 -11.78 -10.28
C ASN A 869 1.78 -12.92 -11.12
N GLU A 870 1.39 -14.02 -10.48
CA GLU A 870 0.78 -15.18 -11.15
C GLU A 870 -0.41 -14.81 -12.05
N SER A 871 -1.22 -13.82 -11.67
CA SER A 871 -2.36 -13.39 -12.50
C SER A 871 -1.95 -12.52 -13.69
N SER A 872 -0.78 -11.88 -13.66
CA SER A 872 -0.17 -11.15 -14.79
C SER A 872 0.98 -11.94 -15.39
N SER A 873 0.67 -13.19 -15.75
CA SER A 873 1.62 -14.12 -16.34
C SER A 873 0.96 -15.07 -17.34
N LEU A 874 1.79 -15.77 -18.12
CA LEU A 874 1.42 -16.90 -18.95
C LEU A 874 2.44 -18.03 -18.75
N ARG A 875 1.94 -19.21 -18.36
CA ARG A 875 2.74 -20.45 -18.33
C ARG A 875 2.70 -21.11 -19.69
N PHE A 876 3.83 -21.68 -20.11
CA PHE A 876 3.95 -22.38 -21.38
C PHE A 876 4.94 -23.55 -21.27
N THR A 877 4.70 -24.59 -22.06
CA THR A 877 5.59 -25.76 -22.12
C THR A 877 6.81 -25.43 -22.97
N VAL A 878 7.98 -25.85 -22.50
CA VAL A 878 9.26 -25.63 -23.17
C VAL A 878 9.99 -26.95 -23.38
N MET A 879 10.76 -27.03 -24.46
CA MET A 879 11.56 -28.19 -24.81
C MET A 879 12.96 -28.07 -24.22
N ALA A 880 13.38 -29.06 -23.43
CA ALA A 880 14.73 -29.18 -22.89
C ALA A 880 15.51 -30.26 -23.66
N ASP A 881 15.72 -30.04 -24.95
CA ASP A 881 16.36 -30.98 -25.89
C ASP A 881 17.70 -30.44 -26.47
N GLY A 882 18.17 -29.30 -25.98
CA GLY A 882 19.37 -28.65 -26.51
C GLY A 882 19.21 -28.09 -27.93
N GLN A 883 17.98 -27.87 -28.42
CA GLN A 883 17.70 -27.20 -29.69
C GLN A 883 17.07 -25.82 -29.46
N TRP A 884 17.15 -24.96 -30.48
CA TRP A 884 16.47 -23.66 -30.47
C TRP A 884 14.99 -23.84 -30.81
N HIS A 885 14.12 -23.24 -29.99
CA HIS A 885 12.67 -23.22 -30.20
C HIS A 885 12.15 -21.78 -30.13
N ASP A 886 11.13 -21.50 -30.95
CA ASP A 886 10.42 -20.23 -30.97
C ASP A 886 9.05 -20.41 -30.27
N TYR A 887 8.77 -19.56 -29.28
CA TYR A 887 7.55 -19.58 -28.47
C TYR A 887 6.79 -18.27 -28.69
N GLU A 888 5.54 -18.36 -29.15
CA GLU A 888 4.63 -17.21 -29.29
C GLU A 888 3.56 -17.26 -28.20
N LEU A 889 3.54 -16.26 -27.32
CA LEU A 889 2.70 -16.21 -26.13
C LEU A 889 1.57 -15.17 -26.33
N PRO A 890 0.28 -15.57 -26.38
CA PRO A 890 -0.84 -14.67 -26.69
C PRO A 890 -1.24 -13.83 -25.47
N VAL A 891 -0.36 -12.93 -25.03
CA VAL A 891 -0.53 -12.11 -23.82
C VAL A 891 -1.83 -11.29 -23.78
N ARG A 892 -2.37 -10.90 -24.94
CA ARG A 892 -3.64 -10.15 -25.03
C ARG A 892 -4.85 -10.94 -24.50
N GLU A 893 -4.78 -12.26 -24.45
CA GLU A 893 -5.83 -13.10 -23.87
C GLU A 893 -5.89 -12.98 -22.35
N ASN A 894 -4.81 -12.51 -21.71
CA ASN A 894 -4.80 -12.25 -20.28
C ASN A 894 -5.31 -10.83 -20.00
N ARG A 895 -6.42 -10.70 -19.24
CA ARG A 895 -7.03 -9.41 -18.86
C ARG A 895 -6.08 -8.40 -18.20
N ARG A 896 -4.99 -8.88 -17.59
CA ARG A 896 -3.98 -8.03 -16.94
C ARG A 896 -2.93 -7.51 -17.92
N TRP A 897 -3.02 -7.85 -19.21
CA TRP A 897 -2.30 -7.20 -20.30
C TRP A 897 -3.00 -5.91 -20.75
N THR A 898 -3.20 -4.97 -19.83
CA THR A 898 -3.88 -3.69 -20.08
C THR A 898 -3.01 -2.50 -19.67
N GLY A 899 -3.31 -1.33 -20.22
CA GLY A 899 -2.60 -0.09 -19.94
C GLY A 899 -1.20 -0.05 -20.57
N VAL A 900 -0.21 0.33 -19.77
CA VAL A 900 1.19 0.41 -20.20
C VAL A 900 1.99 -0.67 -19.49
N ILE A 901 2.56 -1.59 -20.26
CA ILE A 901 3.50 -2.59 -19.75
C ILE A 901 4.81 -1.86 -19.40
N THR A 902 5.36 -2.16 -18.22
CA THR A 902 6.53 -1.49 -17.64
C THR A 902 7.70 -2.42 -17.34
N GLY A 903 7.54 -3.72 -17.52
CA GLY A 903 8.62 -4.69 -17.38
C GLY A 903 8.16 -6.10 -17.74
N LEU A 904 9.10 -6.97 -18.05
CA LEU A 904 8.91 -8.40 -18.26
C LEU A 904 9.80 -9.18 -17.29
N ARG A 905 9.33 -10.33 -16.81
CA ARG A 905 10.15 -11.34 -16.12
C ARG A 905 9.93 -12.68 -16.83
N LEU A 906 11.00 -13.38 -17.16
CA LEU A 906 10.95 -14.70 -17.77
C LEU A 906 11.53 -15.74 -16.82
N ASP A 907 10.70 -16.71 -16.45
CA ASP A 907 11.10 -17.89 -15.72
C ASP A 907 11.26 -19.01 -16.73
N PRO A 908 12.50 -19.37 -17.12
CA PRO A 908 12.72 -20.22 -18.28
C PRO A 908 12.45 -21.71 -18.02
N ALA A 909 12.38 -22.15 -16.76
CA ALA A 909 12.20 -23.55 -16.37
C ALA A 909 11.73 -23.70 -14.91
N ALA A 910 11.33 -24.91 -14.49
CA ALA A 910 10.87 -25.21 -13.13
C ALA A 910 11.80 -26.15 -12.33
N ARG A 911 13.05 -26.37 -12.77
CA ARG A 911 14.01 -27.28 -12.11
C ARG A 911 15.48 -26.82 -12.27
N PRO A 912 16.40 -27.28 -11.40
CA PRO A 912 17.80 -26.90 -11.46
C PRO A 912 18.59 -27.64 -12.56
N ASN A 913 19.83 -27.21 -12.76
CA ASN A 913 20.86 -27.79 -13.63
C ASN A 913 20.58 -27.77 -15.15
N LEU A 914 19.73 -26.86 -15.62
CA LEU A 914 19.56 -26.54 -17.04
C LEU A 914 20.44 -25.35 -17.42
N LYS A 915 21.14 -25.46 -18.56
CA LYS A 915 21.72 -24.31 -19.23
C LYS A 915 20.64 -23.68 -20.11
N VAL A 916 20.32 -22.42 -19.82
CA VAL A 916 19.36 -21.62 -20.58
C VAL A 916 20.12 -20.66 -21.48
N GLU A 917 19.72 -20.59 -22.74
CA GLU A 917 20.23 -19.64 -23.73
C GLU A 917 19.05 -18.99 -24.46
N ILE A 918 19.03 -17.66 -24.53
CA ILE A 918 17.98 -16.86 -25.16
C ILE A 918 18.61 -16.05 -26.28
N ASP A 919 18.10 -16.24 -27.50
CA ASP A 919 18.52 -15.53 -28.71
C ASP A 919 17.80 -14.19 -28.83
N ARG A 920 16.49 -14.17 -28.58
CA ARG A 920 15.68 -12.95 -28.68
C ARG A 920 14.38 -12.99 -27.91
N ILE A 921 13.93 -11.81 -27.49
CA ILE A 921 12.59 -11.56 -26.93
C ILE A 921 12.01 -10.33 -27.65
N PHE A 922 10.75 -10.35 -28.07
CA PHE A 922 10.09 -9.13 -28.56
C PHE A 922 8.57 -9.13 -28.38
N LEU A 923 7.99 -7.94 -28.26
CA LEU A 923 6.54 -7.71 -28.28
C LEU A 923 6.08 -7.62 -29.74
N LYS A 924 5.18 -8.52 -30.13
CA LYS A 924 4.62 -8.57 -31.49
C LYS A 924 3.45 -7.61 -31.59
N ALA A 925 3.58 -6.61 -32.47
CA ALA A 925 2.51 -5.66 -32.73
C ALA A 925 1.25 -6.38 -33.27
N ASN A 926 0.08 -5.88 -32.93
CA ASN A 926 -1.16 -6.30 -33.58
C ASN A 926 -1.04 -6.01 -35.08
N SER A 927 -1.33 -6.99 -35.92
CA SER A 927 -1.57 -6.76 -37.33
C SER A 927 -2.60 -5.63 -37.45
N ALA A 928 -2.30 -4.57 -38.21
CA ALA A 928 -3.33 -3.57 -38.52
C ALA A 928 -4.53 -4.31 -39.15
N PRO A 929 -5.78 -4.00 -38.73
CA PRO A 929 -6.96 -4.60 -39.33
C PRO A 929 -7.05 -4.34 -40.83
#